data_AF-A0A914GHU4-F1
#
_entry.id   AF-A0A914GHU4-F1
#
_cell.length_a   1.000
_cell.length_b   1.000
_cell.length_c   1.000
_cell.angle_alpha   90.00
_cell.angle_beta   90.00
_cell.angle_gamma   90.00
#
_symmetry.space_group_name_H-M   'P 1'
#
loop_
_entity.id
_entity.type
_entity.pdbx_description
1 polymer ?
#
loop_
_entity_poly.entity_id
_entity_poly.type
_entity_poly.pdbx_seq_one_letter_code
_entity_poly.pdbx_strand_id
1 'polypeptide(L)'
;MEVENNEPEWLLKYDQFYFAELPKKKKNDKKAFANFVKNVKVILARGWEERVEEFEIYNAGINPSTKNQRALIGVKLTADWDKPMTKGPEANTQAATEFRTFYGEKSEMRKLLDGSIREAVIWYTDENVATNKQQILVKIANYVLAKHYAPVLIQLRHFNWNKLVTETSEYTKCSAAFEKLATAIRDIKGFPLAVSTVYCTSSFYRRTEPFPPLGRFLFTNSKASKVCNDGVARISLEFDDDPMDGTASVAKRAPYFTPALSVMLTMEHSNKFGDTPQIIAKFKTAFYIELAQRLKDDHKIFAVSTEKNLFVTIDNIAFDVEIGQTKEIAIAKRLENENRHALIPVGGDWKTLKHKIEFLPQMSNQLTGLTHRFSAFAETCQLFKKFLASHFLLEHFDDIAVELIVANVFLTLDAERGNPPLDPFSGFTHILHLLTSHDFAKEPLFIDFNGNLDSEKKEAMMKHFMNARPILPPLILFTSDDESGIRFTKDGPEMIVFSRLLELSSCALLIIKKHLEGVIDTTLKSIFFSEMEGFDLVIELHKESICFGSFGYNSGKEIISKLKKKKEESVLPIVNFNPPMKFLEELKVYFGNIALFFYDRYGGKAIGVLFRLDFKKTFAEYKVNRTYCRKNTREGLSPNLEEFMETIQILGNGIVSKVTLNQK
;
A
#
# COMPACT_ATOMS: atom_id res chain seq x y z
N MET A 1 -18.49 26.24 -6.83
CA MET A 1 -18.31 26.21 -8.30
C MET A 1 -18.77 24.84 -8.74
N GLU A 2 -19.99 24.75 -9.24
CA GLU A 2 -20.51 23.54 -9.88
C GLU A 2 -19.70 23.33 -11.16
N VAL A 3 -18.78 22.37 -11.13
CA VAL A 3 -18.06 21.91 -12.31
C VAL A 3 -19.01 20.95 -13.02
N GLU A 4 -19.45 21.27 -14.23
CA GLU A 4 -20.13 20.34 -15.11
C GLU A 4 -19.24 19.10 -15.29
N ASN A 5 -19.62 18.01 -14.62
CA ASN A 5 -18.94 16.71 -14.57
C ASN A 5 -19.14 15.89 -15.86
N ASN A 6 -18.91 16.49 -17.04
CA ASN A 6 -18.69 15.69 -18.23
C ASN A 6 -17.20 15.35 -18.30
N GLU A 7 -16.84 14.26 -17.64
CA GLU A 7 -15.54 13.65 -17.83
C GLU A 7 -15.37 13.25 -19.29
N PRO A 8 -14.19 13.48 -19.88
CA PRO A 8 -13.96 13.04 -21.24
C PRO A 8 -14.06 11.51 -21.31
N GLU A 9 -14.87 11.00 -22.24
CA GLU A 9 -15.10 9.56 -22.44
C GLU A 9 -13.79 8.76 -22.53
N TRP A 10 -12.70 9.39 -23.00
CA TRP A 10 -11.39 8.75 -23.16
C TRP A 10 -10.65 8.47 -21.84
N LEU A 11 -10.92 9.18 -20.73
CA LEU A 11 -10.10 9.08 -19.51
C LEU A 11 -10.21 7.71 -18.85
N LEU A 12 -11.43 7.16 -18.79
CA LEU A 12 -11.72 5.86 -18.18
C LEU A 12 -11.81 4.73 -19.22
N LYS A 13 -11.73 5.05 -20.52
CA LYS A 13 -11.75 4.06 -21.60
C LYS A 13 -10.41 3.35 -21.78
N TYR A 14 -9.29 4.04 -21.54
CA TYR A 14 -7.95 3.55 -21.86
C TYR A 14 -7.10 3.32 -20.62
N ASP A 15 -6.24 2.31 -20.68
CA ASP A 15 -5.31 1.99 -19.59
C ASP A 15 -4.07 2.89 -19.61
N GLN A 16 -3.54 3.16 -20.81
CA GLN A 16 -2.29 3.90 -21.00
C GLN A 16 -2.45 5.09 -21.94
N PHE A 17 -1.71 6.15 -21.65
CA PHE A 17 -1.72 7.40 -22.41
C PHE A 17 -0.32 7.78 -22.85
N TYR A 18 -0.20 8.17 -24.12
CA TYR A 18 1.06 8.55 -24.72
C TYR A 18 0.97 9.89 -25.43
N PHE A 19 2.09 10.62 -25.46
CA PHE A 19 2.25 11.78 -26.33
C PHE A 19 3.21 11.52 -27.47
N ALA A 20 2.84 12.06 -28.63
CA ALA A 20 3.69 12.18 -29.79
C ALA A 20 3.70 13.63 -30.27
N GLU A 21 4.86 14.11 -30.74
CA GLU A 21 4.97 15.39 -31.43
C GLU A 21 5.10 15.19 -32.93
N LEU A 22 4.31 15.92 -33.70
CA LEU A 22 4.42 15.90 -35.15
C LEU A 22 5.75 16.56 -35.57
N PRO A 23 6.49 15.99 -36.53
CA PRO A 23 7.73 16.57 -37.03
C PRO A 23 7.49 17.97 -37.62
N LYS A 24 8.45 18.89 -37.45
CA LYS A 24 8.35 20.32 -37.81
C LYS A 24 7.73 20.56 -39.19
N LYS A 25 6.45 20.93 -39.21
CA LYS A 25 5.77 21.61 -40.33
C LYS A 25 4.98 22.80 -39.79
N LYS A 26 4.96 23.90 -40.55
CA LYS A 26 4.30 25.16 -40.20
C LYS A 26 2.81 24.92 -39.90
N LYS A 27 2.37 25.39 -38.72
CA LYS A 27 0.99 25.68 -38.26
C LYS A 27 -0.12 24.66 -38.58
N ASN A 28 -0.72 24.12 -37.53
CA ASN A 28 -2.14 23.73 -37.37
C ASN A 28 -2.89 23.31 -38.67
N ASP A 29 -2.28 22.44 -39.47
CA ASP A 29 -2.87 21.94 -40.70
C ASP A 29 -3.65 20.67 -40.37
N LYS A 30 -4.99 20.80 -40.32
CA LYS A 30 -5.91 19.67 -40.08
C LYS A 30 -5.63 18.50 -41.02
N LYS A 31 -5.20 18.76 -42.26
CA LYS A 31 -4.88 17.73 -43.26
C LYS A 31 -3.57 17.02 -42.92
N ALA A 32 -2.56 17.76 -42.46
CA ALA A 32 -1.29 17.19 -42.00
C ALA A 32 -1.49 16.30 -40.76
N PHE A 33 -2.31 16.74 -39.80
CA PHE A 33 -2.66 15.93 -38.64
C PHE A 33 -3.44 14.67 -39.01
N ALA A 34 -4.43 14.77 -39.89
CA ALA A 34 -5.18 13.61 -40.38
C ALA A 34 -4.26 12.59 -41.09
N ASN A 35 -3.31 13.06 -41.90
CA ASN A 35 -2.32 12.19 -42.55
C ASN A 35 -1.37 11.53 -41.54
N PHE A 36 -0.93 12.28 -40.53
CA PHE A 36 -0.15 11.74 -39.43
C PHE A 36 -0.90 10.63 -38.71
N VAL A 37 -2.15 10.89 -38.28
CA VAL A 37 -3.00 9.90 -37.60
C VAL A 37 -3.17 8.66 -38.47
N LYS A 38 -3.49 8.81 -39.77
CA LYS A 38 -3.70 7.67 -40.68
C LYS A 38 -2.45 6.78 -40.77
N ASN A 39 -1.27 7.37 -40.98
CA ASN A 39 -0.04 6.60 -41.17
C ASN A 39 0.45 5.98 -39.86
N VAL A 40 0.45 6.74 -38.77
CA VAL A 40 0.87 6.28 -37.45
C VAL A 40 -0.05 5.18 -36.94
N LYS A 41 -1.37 5.29 -37.15
CA LYS A 41 -2.32 4.25 -36.73
C LYS A 41 -2.04 2.90 -37.39
N VAL A 42 -1.73 2.88 -38.70
CA VAL A 42 -1.39 1.62 -39.40
C VAL A 42 -0.09 1.02 -38.88
N ILE A 43 0.95 1.84 -38.68
CA ILE A 43 2.26 1.37 -38.23
C ILE A 43 2.20 0.87 -36.78
N LEU A 44 1.55 1.61 -35.89
CA LEU A 44 1.42 1.23 -34.49
C LEU A 44 0.52 0.01 -34.31
N ALA A 45 -0.58 -0.12 -35.06
CA ALA A 45 -1.40 -1.32 -35.03
C ALA A 45 -0.58 -2.57 -35.39
N ARG A 46 0.30 -2.48 -36.38
CA ARG A 46 1.21 -3.56 -36.76
C ARG A 46 2.37 -3.77 -35.78
N GLY A 47 2.80 -2.75 -35.04
CA GLY A 47 3.89 -2.87 -34.06
C GLY A 47 3.42 -3.39 -32.70
N TRP A 48 2.28 -2.90 -32.22
CA TRP A 48 1.71 -3.29 -30.94
C TRP A 48 0.98 -4.64 -31.02
N GLU A 49 0.42 -5.01 -32.17
CA GLU A 49 -0.16 -6.33 -32.44
C GLU A 49 -1.12 -6.76 -31.31
N GLU A 50 -0.96 -7.97 -30.78
CA GLU A 50 -1.81 -8.58 -29.75
C GLU A 50 -1.75 -7.89 -28.38
N ARG A 51 -0.91 -6.88 -28.19
CA ARG A 51 -0.73 -6.17 -26.90
C ARG A 51 -1.79 -5.10 -26.65
N VAL A 52 -2.41 -4.61 -27.72
CA VAL A 52 -3.33 -3.48 -27.69
C VAL A 52 -4.62 -3.92 -28.35
N GLU A 53 -5.71 -3.88 -27.59
CA GLU A 53 -7.05 -4.20 -28.08
C GLU A 53 -7.56 -3.08 -28.98
N GLU A 54 -7.42 -1.84 -28.50
CA GLU A 54 -7.90 -0.64 -29.17
C GLU A 54 -7.00 0.56 -28.82
N PHE A 55 -6.81 1.47 -29.77
CA PHE A 55 -6.26 2.78 -29.46
C PHE A 55 -6.80 3.87 -30.39
N GLU A 56 -6.85 5.09 -29.86
CA GLU A 56 -7.25 6.29 -30.58
C GLU A 56 -6.22 7.40 -30.42
N ILE A 57 -6.15 8.27 -31.44
CA ILE A 57 -5.22 9.40 -31.49
C ILE A 57 -6.03 10.69 -31.51
N TYR A 58 -5.93 11.47 -30.44
CA TYR A 58 -6.59 12.76 -30.26
C TYR A 58 -5.62 13.92 -30.51
N ASN A 59 -6.16 15.05 -30.94
CA ASN A 59 -5.39 16.28 -31.06
C ASN A 59 -5.20 16.91 -29.67
N ALA A 60 -3.96 16.99 -29.19
CA ALA A 60 -3.61 17.52 -27.87
C ALA A 60 -3.06 18.96 -27.94
N GLY A 61 -3.47 19.71 -28.95
CA GLY A 61 -3.08 21.11 -29.14
C GLY A 61 -1.64 21.26 -29.61
N ILE A 62 -1.02 22.39 -29.25
CA ILE A 62 0.32 22.78 -29.72
C ILE A 62 1.26 22.86 -28.53
N ASN A 63 2.46 22.28 -28.66
CA ASN A 63 3.51 22.44 -27.65
C ASN A 63 3.89 23.94 -27.53
N PRO A 64 3.78 24.55 -26.33
CA PRO A 64 4.14 25.94 -26.12
C PRO A 64 5.58 26.29 -26.52
N SER A 65 6.51 25.36 -26.27
CA SER A 65 7.95 25.49 -26.48
C SER A 65 8.38 25.20 -27.91
N THR A 66 8.00 24.03 -28.45
CA THR A 66 8.43 23.61 -29.80
C THR A 66 7.54 24.16 -30.91
N LYS A 67 6.35 24.67 -30.58
CA LYS A 67 5.27 25.05 -31.51
C LYS A 67 4.80 23.92 -32.42
N ASN A 68 5.21 22.68 -32.16
CA ASN A 68 4.74 21.49 -32.87
C ASN A 68 3.34 21.10 -32.41
N GLN A 69 2.56 20.52 -33.30
CA GLN A 69 1.30 19.90 -32.93
C GLN A 69 1.55 18.63 -32.11
N ARG A 70 0.79 18.44 -31.04
CA ARG A 70 0.84 17.28 -30.14
C ARG A 70 -0.33 16.35 -30.41
N ALA A 71 -0.09 15.05 -30.26
CA ALA A 71 -1.11 14.02 -30.34
C ALA A 71 -1.13 13.22 -29.02
N LEU A 72 -2.32 13.05 -28.44
CA LEU A 72 -2.59 12.12 -27.33
C LEU A 72 -2.99 10.78 -27.91
N ILE A 73 -2.36 9.70 -27.47
CA ILE A 73 -2.71 8.33 -27.86
C ILE A 73 -3.24 7.63 -26.62
N GLY A 74 -4.54 7.33 -26.60
CA GLY A 74 -5.16 6.50 -25.57
C GLY A 74 -5.14 5.05 -26.01
N VAL A 75 -4.65 4.16 -25.16
CA VAL A 75 -4.40 2.74 -25.47
C VAL A 75 -5.10 1.85 -24.45
N LYS A 76 -5.92 0.93 -24.96
CA LYS A 76 -6.55 -0.15 -24.20
C LYS A 76 -5.71 -1.42 -24.35
N LEU A 77 -5.26 -1.97 -23.23
CA LEU A 77 -4.31 -3.07 -23.21
C LEU A 77 -5.01 -4.42 -23.29
N THR A 78 -4.27 -5.46 -23.70
CA THR A 78 -4.65 -6.85 -23.50
C THR A 78 -3.90 -7.45 -22.32
N ALA A 79 -4.34 -8.60 -21.79
CA ALA A 79 -3.67 -9.25 -20.66
C ALA A 79 -2.16 -9.54 -20.90
N ASP A 80 -1.75 -9.66 -22.16
CA ASP A 80 -0.41 -10.02 -22.60
C ASP A 80 0.45 -8.81 -23.03
N TRP A 81 -0.03 -7.59 -22.77
CA TRP A 81 0.59 -6.35 -23.25
C TRP A 81 2.06 -6.21 -22.87
N ASP A 82 2.45 -6.82 -21.76
CA ASP A 82 3.69 -6.60 -21.05
C ASP A 82 4.79 -7.62 -21.39
N LYS A 83 4.47 -8.67 -22.17
CA LYS A 83 5.38 -9.77 -22.51
C LYS A 83 6.70 -9.29 -23.13
N PRO A 84 7.89 -9.76 -22.72
CA PRO A 84 9.18 -9.26 -23.20
C PRO A 84 9.47 -9.48 -24.70
N MET A 85 8.72 -10.37 -25.34
CA MET A 85 8.96 -10.82 -26.71
C MET A 85 7.69 -10.68 -27.56
N THR A 86 7.82 -10.16 -28.78
CA THR A 86 6.80 -10.25 -29.82
C THR A 86 7.01 -11.55 -30.60
N LYS A 87 5.99 -12.41 -30.62
CA LYS A 87 6.00 -13.68 -31.34
C LYS A 87 5.60 -13.44 -32.79
N GLY A 88 6.46 -13.80 -33.72
CA GLY A 88 6.17 -13.79 -35.14
C GLY A 88 5.62 -15.14 -35.64
N PRO A 89 5.39 -15.25 -36.95
CA PRO A 89 4.90 -16.46 -37.59
C PRO A 89 5.99 -17.55 -37.70
N GLU A 90 5.58 -18.75 -38.11
CA GLU A 90 6.48 -19.88 -38.33
C GLU A 90 7.53 -19.60 -39.41
N ALA A 91 8.73 -20.11 -39.17
CA ALA A 91 9.86 -19.93 -40.07
C ALA A 91 9.53 -20.47 -41.48
N ASN A 92 10.12 -19.83 -42.50
CA ASN A 92 9.94 -20.16 -43.93
C ASN A 92 8.54 -19.92 -44.51
N THR A 93 7.66 -19.19 -43.82
CA THR A 93 6.40 -18.70 -44.38
C THR A 93 6.56 -17.34 -45.04
N GLN A 94 5.67 -16.97 -45.97
CA GLN A 94 5.63 -15.61 -46.54
C GLN A 94 5.44 -14.55 -45.44
N ALA A 95 4.61 -14.87 -44.44
CA ALA A 95 4.40 -14.01 -43.27
C ALA A 95 5.71 -13.78 -42.47
N ALA A 96 6.61 -14.77 -42.39
CA ALA A 96 7.92 -14.61 -41.75
C ALA A 96 8.82 -13.65 -42.53
N THR A 97 8.80 -13.69 -43.87
CA THR A 97 9.52 -12.72 -44.71
C THR A 97 9.00 -11.30 -44.48
N GLU A 98 7.68 -11.14 -44.38
CA GLU A 98 7.06 -9.84 -44.09
C GLU A 98 7.37 -9.34 -42.68
N PHE A 99 7.35 -10.22 -41.68
CA PHE A 99 7.72 -9.92 -40.31
C PHE A 99 9.18 -9.47 -40.22
N ARG A 100 10.09 -10.21 -40.86
CA ARG A 100 11.52 -9.86 -40.95
C ARG A 100 11.74 -8.55 -41.70
N THR A 101 10.99 -8.28 -42.75
CA THR A 101 11.05 -7.00 -43.47
C THR A 101 10.60 -5.85 -42.56
N PHE A 102 9.51 -6.05 -41.83
CA PHE A 102 8.95 -5.06 -40.92
C PHE A 102 9.90 -4.75 -39.75
N TYR A 103 10.39 -5.76 -39.03
CA TYR A 103 11.27 -5.56 -37.86
C TYR A 103 12.75 -5.45 -38.20
N GLY A 104 13.21 -5.96 -39.34
CA GLY A 104 14.61 -5.85 -39.81
C GLY A 104 15.57 -6.60 -38.91
N GLU A 105 16.67 -5.93 -38.54
CA GLU A 105 17.74 -6.49 -37.72
C GLU A 105 17.28 -6.94 -36.32
N LYS A 106 16.13 -6.44 -35.83
CA LYS A 106 15.53 -6.87 -34.56
C LYS A 106 14.86 -8.24 -34.63
N SER A 107 14.56 -8.74 -35.83
CA SER A 107 13.91 -10.05 -36.03
C SER A 107 14.96 -11.16 -35.99
N GLU A 108 14.73 -12.16 -35.13
CA GLU A 108 15.55 -13.37 -35.05
C GLU A 108 14.67 -14.62 -35.10
N MET A 109 15.20 -15.71 -35.68
CA MET A 109 14.56 -17.02 -35.58
C MET A 109 14.84 -17.63 -34.22
N ARG A 110 13.79 -18.03 -33.50
CA ARG A 110 13.90 -18.59 -32.17
C ARG A 110 13.10 -19.88 -32.06
N LYS A 111 13.72 -20.88 -31.43
CA LYS A 111 13.02 -22.08 -30.99
C LYS A 111 12.28 -21.77 -29.69
N LEU A 112 10.95 -21.89 -29.72
CA LEU A 112 10.09 -21.69 -28.56
C LEU A 112 10.07 -22.95 -27.67
N LEU A 113 9.52 -22.82 -26.46
CA LEU A 113 9.42 -23.91 -25.49
C LEU A 113 8.59 -25.10 -25.99
N ASP A 114 7.63 -24.84 -26.89
CA ASP A 114 6.83 -25.87 -27.58
C ASP A 114 7.60 -26.58 -28.70
N GLY A 115 8.86 -26.22 -28.94
CA GLY A 115 9.73 -26.78 -29.97
C GLY A 115 9.56 -26.15 -31.36
N SER A 116 8.56 -25.28 -31.55
CA SER A 116 8.34 -24.57 -32.82
C SER A 116 9.44 -23.55 -33.09
N ILE A 117 9.78 -23.36 -34.36
CA ILE A 117 10.76 -22.35 -34.80
C ILE A 117 9.98 -21.21 -35.46
N ARG A 118 10.00 -20.04 -34.83
CA ARG A 118 9.27 -18.85 -35.28
C ARG A 118 10.19 -17.65 -35.37
N GLU A 119 9.82 -16.66 -36.18
CA GLU A 119 10.41 -15.33 -36.07
C GLU A 119 10.01 -14.71 -34.73
N ALA A 120 10.88 -13.91 -34.12
CA ALA A 120 10.60 -13.25 -32.85
C ALA A 120 11.40 -11.96 -32.70
N VAL A 121 10.89 -11.03 -31.88
CA VAL A 121 11.60 -9.80 -31.49
C VAL A 121 11.64 -9.69 -29.98
N ILE A 122 12.84 -9.55 -29.42
CA ILE A 122 13.06 -9.36 -27.98
C ILE A 122 13.21 -7.87 -27.67
N TRP A 123 12.33 -7.37 -26.80
CA TRP A 123 12.30 -5.97 -26.38
C TRP A 123 13.11 -5.70 -25.12
N TYR A 124 13.18 -6.70 -24.23
CA TYR A 124 14.01 -6.66 -23.03
C TYR A 124 14.26 -8.07 -22.48
N THR A 125 15.30 -8.19 -21.68
CA THR A 125 15.68 -9.40 -20.92
C THR A 125 15.38 -9.18 -19.43
N ASP A 126 15.76 -10.11 -18.55
CA ASP A 126 15.48 -10.05 -17.11
C ASP A 126 16.17 -8.90 -16.36
N GLU A 127 16.86 -8.00 -17.06
CA GLU A 127 17.38 -6.76 -16.49
C GLU A 127 16.29 -5.69 -16.41
N ASN A 128 16.17 -5.00 -15.27
CA ASN A 128 15.25 -3.88 -15.06
C ASN A 128 13.79 -4.17 -15.50
N VAL A 129 13.32 -5.40 -15.29
CA VAL A 129 12.01 -5.90 -15.78
C VAL A 129 10.88 -4.91 -15.50
N ALA A 130 10.73 -4.39 -14.28
CA ALA A 130 9.65 -3.46 -13.94
C ALA A 130 9.64 -2.17 -14.79
N THR A 131 10.82 -1.60 -15.06
CA THR A 131 10.94 -0.39 -15.91
C THR A 131 10.74 -0.73 -17.38
N ASN A 132 11.29 -1.85 -17.81
CA ASN A 132 11.16 -2.32 -19.19
C ASN A 132 9.73 -2.73 -19.55
N LYS A 133 9.01 -3.32 -18.61
CA LYS A 133 7.59 -3.67 -18.70
C LYS A 133 6.74 -2.44 -19.04
N GLN A 134 6.86 -1.38 -18.24
CA GLN A 134 6.13 -0.11 -18.47
C GLN A 134 6.46 0.57 -19.80
N GLN A 135 7.71 0.44 -20.25
CA GLN A 135 8.18 1.12 -21.45
C GLN A 135 8.07 0.27 -22.71
N ILE A 136 7.48 -0.93 -22.64
CA ILE A 136 7.51 -1.87 -23.77
C ILE A 136 6.82 -1.29 -25.00
N LEU A 137 5.61 -0.74 -24.86
CA LEU A 137 4.88 -0.15 -25.96
C LEU A 137 5.58 1.11 -26.49
N VAL A 138 6.22 1.90 -25.63
CA VAL A 138 7.07 3.04 -26.03
C VAL A 138 8.24 2.58 -26.89
N LYS A 139 8.97 1.54 -26.45
CA LYS A 139 10.11 0.98 -27.19
C LYS A 139 9.69 0.46 -28.56
N ILE A 140 8.59 -0.29 -28.60
CA ILE A 140 8.01 -0.80 -29.84
C ILE A 140 7.67 0.36 -30.77
N ALA A 141 6.88 1.31 -30.28
CA ALA A 141 6.34 2.40 -31.06
C ALA A 141 7.46 3.28 -31.65
N ASN A 142 8.44 3.66 -30.83
CA ASN A 142 9.60 4.44 -31.28
C ASN A 142 10.43 3.70 -32.32
N TYR A 143 10.63 2.39 -32.15
CA TYR A 143 11.38 1.58 -33.12
C TYR A 143 10.67 1.51 -34.48
N VAL A 144 9.38 1.14 -34.49
CA VAL A 144 8.64 0.96 -35.73
C VAL A 144 8.39 2.28 -36.45
N LEU A 145 8.17 3.38 -35.73
CA LEU A 145 7.99 4.70 -36.34
C LEU A 145 9.29 5.24 -36.95
N ALA A 146 10.43 5.08 -36.26
CA ALA A 146 11.72 5.49 -36.79
C ALA A 146 12.04 4.77 -38.11
N LYS A 147 11.62 3.51 -38.25
CA LYS A 147 11.86 2.70 -39.44
C LYS A 147 10.86 2.96 -40.59
N HIS A 148 9.58 3.13 -40.28
CA HIS A 148 8.51 3.13 -41.29
C HIS A 148 7.87 4.49 -41.55
N TYR A 149 8.21 5.54 -40.79
CA TYR A 149 7.62 6.87 -40.95
C TYR A 149 8.63 8.01 -40.78
N ALA A 150 8.99 8.30 -39.54
CA ALA A 150 9.90 9.36 -39.12
C ALA A 150 10.26 9.13 -37.65
N PRO A 151 11.39 9.66 -37.16
CA PRO A 151 11.77 9.58 -35.75
C PRO A 151 10.87 10.48 -34.89
N VAL A 152 9.60 10.07 -34.74
CA VAL A 152 8.62 10.66 -33.85
C VAL A 152 8.79 9.98 -32.50
N LEU A 153 9.06 10.78 -31.47
CA LEU A 153 9.21 10.27 -30.12
C LEU A 153 7.85 10.14 -29.45
N ILE A 154 7.44 8.91 -29.19
CA ILE A 154 6.34 8.55 -28.32
C ILE A 154 6.85 8.49 -26.88
N GLN A 155 6.12 9.12 -25.97
CA GLN A 155 6.42 9.19 -24.55
C GLN A 155 5.19 8.81 -23.73
N LEU A 156 5.37 7.92 -22.75
CA LEU A 156 4.33 7.59 -21.77
C LEU A 156 4.01 8.82 -20.91
N ARG A 157 2.72 9.14 -20.73
CA ARG A 157 2.22 10.30 -19.95
C ARG A 157 1.66 9.90 -18.59
N HIS A 158 2.30 8.91 -17.98
CA HIS A 158 2.04 8.49 -16.62
C HIS A 158 3.12 9.01 -15.69
N PHE A 159 2.87 9.05 -14.37
CA PHE A 159 3.97 9.18 -13.43
C PHE A 159 4.75 7.87 -13.38
N ASN A 160 6.06 7.97 -13.21
CA ASN A 160 6.92 6.81 -13.02
C ASN A 160 6.69 6.27 -11.60
N TRP A 161 5.73 5.36 -11.42
CA TRP A 161 5.43 4.77 -10.13
C TRP A 161 6.52 3.82 -9.63
N ASN A 162 7.43 3.33 -10.48
CA ASN A 162 8.61 2.57 -10.02
C ASN A 162 9.55 3.40 -9.13
N LYS A 163 9.38 4.73 -9.08
CA LYS A 163 10.06 5.61 -8.12
C LYS A 163 9.29 5.78 -6.81
N LEU A 164 8.00 5.46 -6.79
CA LEU A 164 7.09 5.63 -5.65
C LEU A 164 6.93 4.34 -4.84
N VAL A 165 7.07 3.17 -5.49
CA VAL A 165 6.92 1.85 -4.87
C VAL A 165 8.17 0.98 -5.09
N THR A 166 8.32 -0.07 -4.30
CA THR A 166 9.44 -1.01 -4.39
C THR A 166 9.27 -2.00 -5.54
N GLU A 167 10.37 -2.57 -6.02
CA GLU A 167 10.34 -3.55 -7.10
C GLU A 167 9.59 -4.83 -6.72
N THR A 168 8.84 -5.39 -7.67
CA THR A 168 8.04 -6.61 -7.52
C THR A 168 8.85 -7.81 -7.00
N SER A 169 10.15 -7.87 -7.30
CA SER A 169 11.04 -8.98 -6.93
C SER A 169 11.20 -9.17 -5.41
N GLU A 170 11.11 -8.10 -4.61
CA GLU A 170 11.22 -8.21 -3.14
C GLU A 170 9.98 -8.90 -2.54
N TYR A 171 8.79 -8.71 -3.12
CA TYR A 171 7.59 -9.42 -2.68
C TYR A 171 7.66 -10.92 -2.99
N THR A 172 8.22 -11.30 -4.15
CA THR A 172 8.42 -12.71 -4.49
C THR A 172 9.32 -13.42 -3.48
N LYS A 173 10.33 -12.72 -2.93
CA LYS A 173 11.15 -13.26 -1.83
C LYS A 173 10.35 -13.45 -0.55
N CYS A 174 9.45 -12.51 -0.23
CA CYS A 174 8.55 -12.64 0.91
C CYS A 174 7.66 -13.88 0.78
N SER A 175 7.05 -14.10 -0.40
CA SER A 175 6.23 -15.29 -0.66
C SER A 175 7.05 -16.57 -0.57
N ALA A 176 8.24 -16.62 -1.18
CA ALA A 176 9.11 -17.79 -1.12
C ALA A 176 9.56 -18.14 0.33
N ALA A 177 9.90 -17.12 1.13
CA ALA A 177 10.27 -17.31 2.53
C ALA A 177 9.08 -17.80 3.38
N PHE A 178 7.87 -17.30 3.12
CA PHE A 178 6.65 -17.77 3.77
C PHE A 178 6.36 -19.24 3.44
N GLU A 179 6.48 -19.64 2.17
CA GLU A 179 6.26 -21.05 1.78
C GLU A 179 7.24 -22.01 2.46
N LYS A 180 8.50 -21.59 2.61
CA LYS A 180 9.51 -22.32 3.40
C LYS A 180 9.10 -22.44 4.87
N LEU A 181 8.66 -21.34 5.49
CA LEU A 181 8.19 -21.35 6.88
C LEU A 181 6.98 -22.26 7.06
N ALA A 182 5.97 -22.12 6.20
CA ALA A 182 4.73 -22.86 6.29
C ALA A 182 4.97 -24.36 6.09
N THR A 183 5.87 -24.74 5.17
CA THR A 183 6.29 -26.13 4.98
C THR A 183 7.03 -26.64 6.21
N ALA A 184 8.00 -25.89 6.73
CA ALA A 184 8.74 -26.28 7.92
C ALA A 184 7.83 -26.49 9.14
N ILE A 185 6.84 -25.61 9.36
CA ILE A 185 5.88 -25.76 10.46
C ILE A 185 5.00 -27.00 10.28
N ARG A 186 4.55 -27.30 9.05
CA ARG A 186 3.72 -28.47 8.74
C ARG A 186 4.46 -29.79 8.91
N ASP A 187 5.78 -29.80 8.66
CA ASP A 187 6.61 -31.00 8.68
C ASP A 187 7.13 -31.38 10.08
N ILE A 188 6.84 -30.59 11.11
CA ILE A 188 7.32 -30.82 12.48
C ILE A 188 6.79 -32.14 13.03
N LYS A 189 7.72 -32.99 13.49
CA LYS A 189 7.40 -34.29 14.11
C LYS A 189 7.42 -34.18 15.63
N GLY A 190 6.49 -34.87 16.29
CA GLY A 190 6.44 -34.95 17.75
C GLY A 190 5.95 -33.68 18.45
N PHE A 191 5.31 -32.76 17.72
CA PHE A 191 4.64 -31.61 18.31
C PHE A 191 3.35 -32.06 19.05
N PRO A 192 3.04 -31.57 20.26
CA PRO A 192 1.96 -32.13 21.09
C PRO A 192 0.55 -32.04 20.50
N LEU A 193 0.32 -31.13 19.56
CA LEU A 193 -0.96 -30.89 18.90
C LEU A 193 -0.71 -30.50 17.45
N ALA A 194 -1.34 -31.17 16.49
CA ALA A 194 -1.07 -30.89 15.08
C ALA A 194 -1.52 -29.47 14.68
N VAL A 195 -0.74 -28.87 13.78
CA VAL A 195 -1.06 -27.58 13.16
C VAL A 195 -2.09 -27.79 12.07
N SER A 196 -3.24 -27.13 12.17
CA SER A 196 -4.31 -27.23 11.17
C SER A 196 -4.08 -26.31 9.99
N THR A 197 -3.75 -25.04 10.25
CA THR A 197 -3.50 -24.05 9.19
C THR A 197 -2.41 -23.06 9.56
N VAL A 198 -1.72 -22.55 8.53
CA VAL A 198 -0.74 -21.47 8.63
C VAL A 198 -1.12 -20.42 7.58
N TYR A 199 -1.63 -19.27 8.00
CA TYR A 199 -2.06 -18.18 7.13
C TYR A 199 -1.14 -16.97 7.27
N CYS A 200 -0.66 -16.40 6.16
CA CYS A 200 0.00 -15.10 6.21
C CYS A 200 -1.06 -13.99 6.10
N THR A 201 -1.19 -13.18 7.15
CA THR A 201 -2.13 -12.04 7.20
C THR A 201 -1.48 -10.71 6.83
N SER A 202 -0.22 -10.74 6.43
CA SER A 202 0.58 -9.55 6.16
C SER A 202 0.26 -8.90 4.78
N SER A 203 0.20 -7.57 4.74
CA SER A 203 0.07 -6.78 3.49
C SER A 203 1.25 -7.00 2.54
N PHE A 204 2.42 -7.37 3.06
CA PHE A 204 3.60 -7.71 2.26
C PHE A 204 3.39 -9.00 1.44
N TYR A 205 2.72 -10.01 2.01
CA TYR A 205 2.48 -11.28 1.32
C TYR A 205 1.49 -11.13 0.17
N ARG A 206 0.41 -10.36 0.40
CA ARG A 206 -0.56 -9.97 -0.65
C ARG A 206 -0.11 -8.79 -1.50
N ARG A 207 1.15 -8.35 -1.39
CA ARG A 207 1.76 -7.33 -2.26
C ARG A 207 1.09 -5.95 -2.25
N THR A 208 0.29 -5.60 -1.24
CA THR A 208 -0.44 -4.32 -1.21
C THR A 208 0.32 -3.21 -0.49
N GLU A 209 1.40 -3.54 0.22
CA GLU A 209 2.24 -2.57 0.93
C GLU A 209 3.32 -1.97 0.02
N PRO A 210 3.50 -0.64 -0.10
CA PRO A 210 4.45 -0.03 -1.06
C PRO A 210 5.94 -0.36 -0.84
N PHE A 211 6.31 -0.65 0.41
CA PHE A 211 7.69 -0.86 0.84
C PHE A 211 7.84 -2.17 1.61
N PRO A 212 8.02 -3.31 0.93
CA PRO A 212 8.21 -4.60 1.57
C PRO A 212 9.56 -4.71 2.26
N PRO A 213 9.71 -5.67 3.21
CA PRO A 213 11.02 -6.00 3.73
C PRO A 213 11.96 -6.36 2.59
N LEU A 214 13.09 -5.68 2.55
CA LEU A 214 14.18 -5.99 1.63
C LEU A 214 14.77 -7.32 2.14
N GLY A 215 15.00 -8.31 1.29
CA GLY A 215 15.55 -9.63 1.69
C GLY A 215 17.01 -9.58 2.22
N ARG A 216 17.25 -8.71 3.19
CA ARG A 216 18.49 -8.36 3.89
C ARG A 216 18.11 -7.53 5.12
N PHE A 217 18.67 -7.86 6.28
CA PHE A 217 18.50 -7.01 7.46
C PHE A 217 19.40 -5.78 7.39
N LEU A 218 18.85 -4.63 7.77
CA LEU A 218 19.53 -3.35 7.73
C LEU A 218 20.00 -2.96 9.14
N PHE A 219 21.29 -3.14 9.40
CA PHE A 219 21.91 -2.77 10.68
C PHE A 219 22.50 -1.36 10.60
N THR A 220 22.15 -0.49 11.55
CA THR A 220 22.57 0.92 11.55
C THR A 220 24.01 1.16 11.96
N ASN A 221 24.62 0.29 12.76
CA ASN A 221 26.04 0.38 13.05
C ASN A 221 26.61 -0.96 13.54
N SER A 222 27.51 -1.56 12.77
CA SER A 222 28.14 -2.85 13.12
C SER A 222 28.97 -2.82 14.41
N LYS A 223 29.35 -1.63 14.89
CA LYS A 223 30.16 -1.45 16.11
C LYS A 223 29.34 -1.28 17.39
N ALA A 224 28.08 -0.84 17.29
CA ALA A 224 27.17 -0.63 18.44
C ALA A 224 26.19 -1.79 18.66
N SER A 225 26.10 -2.71 17.70
CA SER A 225 25.33 -3.95 17.84
C SER A 225 26.21 -5.01 18.51
N LYS A 226 26.10 -5.17 19.83
CA LYS A 226 26.58 -6.38 20.50
C LYS A 226 25.53 -7.47 20.34
N VAL A 227 25.98 -8.67 20.01
CA VAL A 227 25.16 -9.87 20.17
C VAL A 227 25.13 -10.16 21.67
N CYS A 228 23.99 -9.91 22.31
CA CYS A 228 23.79 -10.34 23.68
C CYS A 228 23.70 -11.88 23.68
N ASN A 229 24.62 -12.54 24.38
CA ASN A 229 24.57 -13.99 24.58
C ASN A 229 23.81 -14.30 25.88
N ASP A 230 22.55 -13.87 25.99
CA ASP A 230 21.62 -14.22 27.08
C ASP A 230 20.86 -15.54 26.82
N GLY A 231 21.40 -16.38 25.93
CA GLY A 231 20.72 -17.55 25.37
C GLY A 231 19.93 -17.28 24.09
N VAL A 232 19.68 -16.00 23.75
CA VAL A 232 19.08 -15.57 22.48
C VAL A 232 19.97 -14.51 21.84
N ALA A 233 20.61 -14.82 20.72
CA ALA A 233 21.42 -13.84 20.01
C ALA A 233 20.52 -12.69 19.49
N ARG A 234 20.54 -11.56 20.21
CA ARG A 234 19.78 -10.34 19.92
C ARG A 234 20.73 -9.19 19.60
N ILE A 235 20.30 -8.29 18.72
CA ILE A 235 20.98 -7.00 18.53
C ILE A 235 20.38 -5.99 19.48
N SER A 236 21.16 -5.60 20.48
CA SER A 236 20.87 -4.41 21.28
C SER A 236 21.35 -3.15 20.56
N LEU A 237 20.59 -2.07 20.66
CA LEU A 237 21.11 -0.72 20.44
C LEU A 237 21.59 -0.23 21.80
N GLU A 238 22.92 -0.15 22.01
CA GLU A 238 23.46 0.52 23.19
C GLU A 238 23.16 2.03 23.05
N PHE A 239 22.20 2.50 23.85
CA PHE A 239 22.10 3.91 24.22
C PHE A 239 22.91 4.03 25.51
N ASP A 240 24.15 4.49 25.43
CA ASP A 240 24.90 4.78 26.65
C ASP A 240 24.24 5.97 27.35
N ASP A 241 23.94 5.81 28.63
CA ASP A 241 23.77 6.93 29.55
C ASP A 241 25.08 7.74 29.56
N ASP A 242 24.94 9.07 29.51
CA ASP A 242 25.98 10.08 29.36
C ASP A 242 27.36 9.70 29.95
N PRO A 243 28.43 9.55 29.13
CA PRO A 243 29.77 9.42 29.67
C PRO A 243 30.29 10.80 30.06
N MET A 244 30.73 10.93 31.32
CA MET A 244 31.36 12.10 31.94
C MET A 244 32.52 12.76 31.15
N ASP A 245 32.99 12.14 30.06
CA ASP A 245 34.23 12.54 29.35
C ASP A 245 34.00 13.15 27.95
N GLY A 246 32.77 13.50 27.58
CA GLY A 246 32.49 14.38 26.43
C GLY A 246 32.82 13.83 25.03
N THR A 247 33.26 12.57 24.90
CA THR A 247 33.44 11.89 23.62
C THR A 247 32.40 10.79 23.41
N ALA A 248 31.14 11.18 23.24
CA ALA A 248 30.05 10.26 22.93
C ALA A 248 30.01 9.86 21.45
N SER A 249 29.98 8.56 21.17
CA SER A 249 29.64 7.99 19.85
C SER A 249 28.51 6.96 20.01
N VAL A 250 27.38 7.40 20.55
CA VAL A 250 26.10 6.67 20.58
C VAL A 250 25.58 6.47 19.15
N ALA A 251 24.74 5.45 18.92
CA ALA A 251 23.97 5.35 17.69
C ALA A 251 23.05 6.58 17.55
N LYS A 252 23.53 7.64 16.89
CA LYS A 252 22.82 8.90 16.63
C LYS A 252 21.55 8.72 15.77
N ARG A 253 21.11 7.51 15.44
CA ARG A 253 20.02 7.24 14.49
C ARG A 253 19.27 5.96 14.84
N ALA A 254 17.94 6.03 14.79
CA ALA A 254 17.05 4.89 14.90
C ALA A 254 17.37 3.82 13.83
N PRO A 255 17.16 2.52 14.13
CA PRO A 255 17.38 1.46 13.16
C PRO A 255 16.51 1.67 11.93
N TYR A 256 16.96 1.18 10.78
CA TYR A 256 16.11 1.16 9.59
C TYR A 256 14.89 0.28 9.85
N PHE A 257 13.73 0.71 9.35
CA PHE A 257 12.49 -0.03 9.57
C PHE A 257 12.60 -1.42 8.94
N THR A 258 12.53 -2.45 9.78
CA THR A 258 12.50 -3.85 9.36
C THR A 258 11.14 -4.41 9.75
N PRO A 259 10.18 -4.57 8.82
CA PRO A 259 8.90 -5.15 9.14
C PRO A 259 9.00 -6.67 9.32
N ALA A 260 8.15 -7.22 10.18
CA ALA A 260 7.90 -8.66 10.25
C ALA A 260 6.56 -9.01 9.59
N LEU A 261 6.52 -10.10 8.84
CA LEU A 261 5.31 -10.62 8.23
C LEU A 261 4.46 -11.33 9.30
N SER A 262 3.25 -10.83 9.54
CA SER A 262 2.29 -11.47 10.43
C SER A 262 1.79 -12.81 9.87
N VAL A 263 1.83 -13.85 10.70
CA VAL A 263 1.40 -15.21 10.39
C VAL A 263 0.47 -15.69 11.51
N MET A 264 -0.74 -16.10 11.14
CA MET A 264 -1.73 -16.69 12.02
C MET A 264 -1.68 -18.21 11.89
N LEU A 265 -1.35 -18.89 12.97
CA LEU A 265 -1.33 -20.35 13.08
C LEU A 265 -2.56 -20.82 13.84
N THR A 266 -3.27 -21.81 13.33
CA THR A 266 -4.31 -22.51 14.09
C THR A 266 -3.90 -23.96 14.32
N MET A 267 -4.32 -24.51 15.44
CA MET A 267 -4.09 -25.91 15.81
C MET A 267 -5.41 -26.68 15.85
N GLU A 268 -5.31 -28.00 15.83
CA GLU A 268 -6.46 -28.87 16.03
C GLU A 268 -7.24 -28.54 17.32
N HIS A 269 -8.54 -28.80 17.29
CA HIS A 269 -9.39 -28.55 18.45
C HIS A 269 -8.93 -29.38 19.65
N SER A 270 -8.73 -28.73 20.80
CA SER A 270 -8.34 -29.38 22.04
C SER A 270 -9.02 -28.77 23.25
N ASN A 271 -9.59 -29.63 24.08
CA ASN A 271 -10.21 -29.23 25.35
C ASN A 271 -9.17 -28.93 26.45
N LYS A 272 -7.88 -29.21 26.20
CA LYS A 272 -6.81 -29.11 27.22
C LYS A 272 -6.29 -27.69 27.45
N PHE A 273 -6.67 -26.70 26.63
CA PHE A 273 -6.22 -25.30 26.74
C PHE A 273 -6.72 -24.56 27.99
N GLY A 274 -7.56 -25.18 28.83
CA GLY A 274 -8.17 -24.55 30.00
C GLY A 274 -9.32 -23.60 29.64
N ASP A 275 -9.91 -22.97 30.66
CA ASP A 275 -11.11 -22.12 30.54
C ASP A 275 -10.89 -20.65 30.97
N THR A 276 -9.65 -20.27 31.25
CA THR A 276 -9.28 -18.90 31.60
C THR A 276 -8.28 -18.31 30.61
N PRO A 277 -8.38 -17.01 30.25
CA PRO A 277 -7.48 -16.38 29.30
C PRO A 277 -5.99 -16.50 29.68
N GLN A 278 -5.67 -16.42 30.97
CA GLN A 278 -4.28 -16.50 31.47
C GLN A 278 -3.70 -17.91 31.27
N ILE A 279 -4.51 -18.96 31.47
CA ILE A 279 -4.06 -20.33 31.23
C ILE A 279 -3.80 -20.54 29.74
N ILE A 280 -4.69 -20.04 28.87
CA ILE A 280 -4.51 -20.15 27.41
C ILE A 280 -3.24 -19.42 26.96
N ALA A 281 -2.99 -18.21 27.46
CA ALA A 281 -1.76 -17.47 27.15
C ALA A 281 -0.49 -18.23 27.56
N LYS A 282 -0.49 -18.87 28.74
CA LYS A 282 0.62 -19.73 29.18
C LYS A 282 0.78 -20.98 28.31
N PHE A 283 -0.31 -21.61 27.90
CA PHE A 283 -0.25 -22.72 26.95
C PHE A 283 0.34 -22.28 25.61
N LYS A 284 -0.13 -21.17 25.04
CA LYS A 284 0.45 -20.61 23.81
C LYS A 284 1.95 -20.35 23.96
N THR A 285 2.37 -19.78 25.09
CA THR A 285 3.80 -19.57 25.39
C THR A 285 4.58 -20.88 25.37
N ALA A 286 4.07 -21.93 26.01
CA ALA A 286 4.70 -23.26 25.99
C ALA A 286 4.77 -23.83 24.57
N PHE A 287 3.71 -23.67 23.76
CA PHE A 287 3.73 -24.06 22.35
C PHE A 287 4.74 -23.26 21.53
N TYR A 288 4.90 -21.95 21.77
CA TYR A 288 5.93 -21.15 21.09
C TYR A 288 7.35 -21.62 21.42
N ILE A 289 7.62 -21.99 22.68
CA ILE A 289 8.93 -22.51 23.10
C ILE A 289 9.22 -23.85 22.40
N GLU A 290 8.27 -24.78 22.45
CA GLU A 290 8.42 -26.08 21.77
C GLU A 290 8.57 -25.90 20.26
N LEU A 291 7.77 -25.02 19.65
CA LEU A 291 7.83 -24.73 18.21
C LEU A 291 9.19 -24.14 17.81
N ALA A 292 9.73 -23.21 18.61
CA ALA A 292 11.06 -22.64 18.39
C ALA A 292 12.15 -23.72 18.45
N GLN A 293 12.07 -24.63 19.42
CA GLN A 293 13.02 -25.73 19.56
C GLN A 293 12.95 -26.68 18.36
N ARG A 294 11.74 -27.07 17.93
CA ARG A 294 11.56 -27.97 16.78
C ARG A 294 12.03 -27.35 15.47
N LEU A 295 11.71 -26.08 15.22
CA LEU A 295 12.21 -25.37 14.04
C LEU A 295 13.74 -25.35 13.99
N LYS A 296 14.38 -25.19 15.15
CA LYS A 296 15.85 -25.23 15.27
C LYS A 296 16.41 -26.63 15.05
N ASP A 297 15.82 -27.65 15.68
CA ASP A 297 16.35 -29.01 15.66
C ASP A 297 16.14 -29.69 14.31
N ASP A 298 14.91 -29.64 13.78
CA ASP A 298 14.47 -30.36 12.59
C ASP A 298 14.81 -29.61 11.29
N HIS A 299 14.72 -28.28 11.29
CA HIS A 299 14.85 -27.46 10.08
C HIS A 299 16.01 -26.46 10.10
N LYS A 300 16.78 -26.38 11.19
CA LYS A 300 17.86 -25.39 11.39
C LYS A 300 17.39 -23.94 11.22
N ILE A 301 16.12 -23.67 11.50
CA ILE A 301 15.51 -22.35 11.42
C ILE A 301 15.69 -21.65 12.78
N PHE A 302 16.14 -20.40 12.74
CA PHE A 302 16.27 -19.59 13.93
C PHE A 302 14.93 -18.95 14.31
N ALA A 303 14.52 -19.14 15.56
CA ALA A 303 13.28 -18.61 16.10
C ALA A 303 13.44 -18.16 17.56
N VAL A 304 12.67 -17.15 17.96
CA VAL A 304 12.68 -16.55 19.30
C VAL A 304 11.25 -16.44 19.79
N SER A 305 10.92 -17.20 20.84
CA SER A 305 9.60 -17.17 21.48
C SER A 305 9.47 -16.01 22.47
N THR A 306 8.30 -15.39 22.51
CA THR A 306 7.85 -14.46 23.56
C THR A 306 6.59 -15.00 24.22
N GLU A 307 6.05 -14.30 25.21
CA GLU A 307 4.75 -14.66 25.82
C GLU A 307 3.56 -14.50 24.85
N LYS A 308 3.71 -13.64 23.83
CA LYS A 308 2.60 -13.29 22.93
C LYS A 308 2.70 -13.98 21.56
N ASN A 309 3.91 -14.15 21.06
CA ASN A 309 4.19 -14.59 19.70
C ASN A 309 5.55 -15.30 19.57
N LEU A 310 5.81 -15.83 18.38
CA LEU A 310 7.07 -16.44 17.98
C LEU A 310 7.65 -15.67 16.79
N PHE A 311 8.84 -15.10 16.97
CA PHE A 311 9.56 -14.47 15.87
C PHE A 311 10.42 -15.50 15.15
N VAL A 312 10.30 -15.58 13.82
CA VAL A 312 11.07 -16.53 12.98
C VAL A 312 11.80 -15.77 11.89
N THR A 313 13.01 -16.21 11.54
CA THR A 313 13.80 -15.62 10.47
C THR A 313 14.12 -16.65 9.39
N ILE A 314 13.71 -16.39 8.15
CA ILE A 314 14.03 -17.21 6.96
C ILE A 314 14.47 -16.30 5.83
N ASP A 315 15.60 -16.61 5.18
CA ASP A 315 16.14 -15.85 4.04
C ASP A 315 16.24 -14.33 4.29
N ASN A 316 16.54 -13.91 5.52
CA ASN A 316 16.55 -12.51 5.98
C ASN A 316 15.18 -11.80 5.93
N ILE A 317 14.10 -12.56 5.99
CA ILE A 317 12.74 -12.09 6.22
C ILE A 317 12.32 -12.50 7.63
N ALA A 318 11.83 -11.54 8.41
CA ALA A 318 11.29 -11.80 9.74
C ALA A 318 9.79 -12.08 9.66
N PHE A 319 9.34 -13.03 10.48
CA PHE A 319 7.94 -13.40 10.64
C PHE A 319 7.53 -13.23 12.09
N ASP A 320 6.31 -12.74 12.30
CA ASP A 320 5.64 -12.66 13.59
C ASP A 320 4.53 -13.72 13.59
N VAL A 321 4.80 -14.87 14.19
CA VAL A 321 3.90 -16.02 14.22
C VAL A 321 3.09 -16.01 15.50
N GLU A 322 1.77 -15.98 15.37
CA GLU A 322 0.84 -16.01 16.48
C GLU A 322 -0.13 -17.20 16.37
N ILE A 323 -0.37 -17.86 17.50
CA ILE A 323 -1.35 -18.94 17.60
C ILE A 323 -2.73 -18.32 17.83
N GLY A 324 -3.65 -18.54 16.90
CA GLY A 324 -5.08 -18.25 17.05
C GLY A 324 -5.83 -19.45 17.61
N GLN A 325 -6.59 -19.24 18.70
CA GLN A 325 -7.42 -20.28 19.30
C GLN A 325 -8.88 -19.81 19.39
N THR A 326 -9.78 -20.47 18.66
CA THR A 326 -11.20 -20.08 18.56
C THR A 326 -11.92 -20.13 19.91
N LYS A 327 -11.50 -21.04 20.81
CA LYS A 327 -12.03 -21.12 22.18
C LYS A 327 -11.87 -19.81 22.97
N GLU A 328 -10.83 -19.02 22.68
CA GLU A 328 -10.61 -17.72 23.34
C GLU A 328 -11.74 -16.74 23.06
N ILE A 329 -12.30 -16.78 21.85
CA ILE A 329 -13.42 -15.91 21.45
C ILE A 329 -14.65 -16.24 22.29
N ALA A 330 -14.95 -17.54 22.46
CA ALA A 330 -16.08 -17.99 23.27
C ALA A 330 -15.91 -17.62 24.76
N ILE A 331 -14.71 -17.78 25.31
CA ILE A 331 -14.40 -17.42 26.70
C ILE A 331 -14.51 -15.91 26.91
N ALA A 332 -13.91 -15.10 26.03
CA ALA A 332 -13.99 -13.64 26.13
C ALA A 332 -15.45 -13.16 26.03
N LYS A 333 -16.24 -13.74 25.13
CA LYS A 333 -17.68 -13.44 25.00
C LYS A 333 -18.48 -13.83 26.25
N ARG A 334 -18.15 -14.95 26.89
CA ARG A 334 -18.76 -15.37 28.16
C ARG A 334 -18.42 -14.38 29.29
N LEU A 335 -17.14 -14.05 29.44
CA LEU A 335 -16.66 -13.15 30.49
C LEU A 335 -17.21 -11.73 30.37
N GLU A 336 -17.40 -11.22 29.15
CA GLU A 336 -18.07 -9.94 28.91
C GLU A 336 -19.55 -10.00 29.36
N ASN A 337 -20.23 -11.12 29.11
CA ASN A 337 -21.62 -11.30 29.53
C ASN A 337 -21.79 -11.47 31.05
N GLU A 338 -20.82 -12.10 31.71
CA GLU A 338 -20.81 -12.25 33.18
C GLU A 338 -20.46 -10.93 33.86
N ASN A 339 -19.59 -10.11 33.25
CA ASN A 339 -19.09 -8.85 33.82
C ASN A 339 -19.61 -7.62 33.06
N ARG A 340 -20.91 -7.57 32.72
CA ARG A 340 -21.52 -6.48 31.93
C ARG A 340 -21.33 -5.06 32.48
N HIS A 341 -21.01 -4.93 33.77
CA HIS A 341 -20.79 -3.65 34.44
C HIS A 341 -19.30 -3.28 34.60
N ALA A 342 -18.38 -4.16 34.19
CA ALA A 342 -16.96 -3.87 34.25
C ALA A 342 -16.59 -2.85 33.15
N LEU A 343 -15.94 -1.76 33.55
CA LEU A 343 -15.45 -0.72 32.63
C LEU A 343 -14.35 -1.23 31.68
N ILE A 344 -13.67 -2.33 32.04
CA ILE A 344 -12.62 -2.97 31.25
C ILE A 344 -13.01 -4.45 31.08
N PRO A 345 -13.11 -4.96 29.84
CA PRO A 345 -13.41 -6.38 29.60
C PRO A 345 -12.35 -7.29 30.24
N VAL A 346 -12.75 -8.15 31.17
CA VAL A 346 -11.88 -9.17 31.76
C VAL A 346 -11.63 -10.25 30.71
N GLY A 347 -10.40 -10.35 30.21
CA GLY A 347 -10.02 -11.31 29.15
C GLY A 347 -9.93 -10.74 27.73
N GLY A 348 -10.13 -9.43 27.57
CA GLY A 348 -10.02 -8.73 26.28
C GLY A 348 -11.35 -8.61 25.53
N ASP A 349 -11.37 -7.82 24.45
CA ASP A 349 -12.53 -7.67 23.57
C ASP A 349 -12.64 -8.86 22.61
N TRP A 350 -13.69 -9.68 22.78
CA TRP A 350 -13.93 -10.84 21.92
C TRP A 350 -14.13 -10.45 20.46
N LYS A 351 -14.60 -9.23 20.15
CA LYS A 351 -14.75 -8.76 18.77
C LYS A 351 -13.38 -8.56 18.14
N THR A 352 -12.45 -7.97 18.87
CA THR A 352 -11.05 -7.83 18.45
C THR A 352 -10.38 -9.20 18.25
N LEU A 353 -10.59 -10.15 19.17
CA LEU A 353 -10.08 -11.53 19.01
C LEU A 353 -10.68 -12.23 17.78
N LYS A 354 -12.00 -12.13 17.58
CA LYS A 354 -12.69 -12.72 16.44
C LYS A 354 -12.21 -12.10 15.12
N HIS A 355 -12.02 -10.78 15.11
CA HIS A 355 -11.42 -10.05 13.99
C HIS A 355 -10.06 -10.61 13.62
N LYS A 356 -9.17 -10.76 14.61
CA LYS A 356 -7.80 -11.21 14.38
C LYS A 356 -7.68 -12.68 13.97
N ILE A 357 -8.45 -13.57 14.60
CA ILE A 357 -8.32 -15.03 14.45
C ILE A 357 -9.12 -15.57 13.26
N GLU A 358 -10.33 -15.04 13.01
CA GLU A 358 -11.23 -15.57 11.97
C GLU A 358 -11.26 -14.67 10.74
N PHE A 359 -11.60 -13.38 10.91
CA PHE A 359 -11.92 -12.50 9.80
C PHE A 359 -10.69 -12.01 9.03
N LEU A 360 -9.61 -11.65 9.72
CA LEU A 360 -8.39 -11.14 9.10
C LEU A 360 -7.72 -12.17 8.17
N PRO A 361 -7.54 -13.46 8.57
CA PRO A 361 -7.06 -14.49 7.65
C PRO A 361 -7.94 -14.70 6.42
N GLN A 362 -9.27 -14.75 6.61
CA GLN A 362 -10.23 -14.91 5.51
C GLN A 362 -10.10 -13.77 4.49
N MET A 363 -10.13 -12.52 4.97
CA MET A 363 -10.03 -11.35 4.10
C MET A 363 -8.66 -11.25 3.42
N SER A 364 -7.58 -11.58 4.14
CA SER A 364 -6.22 -11.62 3.56
C SER A 364 -6.13 -12.63 2.42
N ASN A 365 -6.77 -13.79 2.53
CA ASN A 365 -6.79 -14.81 1.48
C ASN A 365 -7.61 -14.34 0.26
N GLN A 366 -8.78 -13.73 0.47
CA GLN A 366 -9.60 -13.18 -0.62
C GLN A 366 -8.84 -12.11 -1.41
N LEU A 367 -8.20 -11.17 -0.72
CA LEU A 367 -7.40 -10.12 -1.34
C LEU A 367 -6.15 -10.67 -2.03
N THR A 368 -5.49 -11.69 -1.47
CA THR A 368 -4.40 -12.39 -2.15
C THR A 368 -4.90 -13.01 -3.46
N GLY A 369 -6.09 -13.62 -3.47
CA GLY A 369 -6.73 -14.12 -4.68
C GLY A 369 -6.88 -13.06 -5.77
N LEU A 370 -7.28 -11.84 -5.41
CA LEU A 370 -7.37 -10.72 -6.36
C LEU A 370 -6.02 -10.33 -6.95
N THR A 371 -4.93 -10.43 -6.19
CA THR A 371 -3.58 -10.11 -6.69
C THR A 371 -3.09 -11.10 -7.75
N HIS A 372 -3.62 -12.33 -7.73
CA HIS A 372 -3.36 -13.35 -8.75
C HIS A 372 -4.30 -13.21 -9.95
N ARG A 373 -5.55 -12.80 -9.72
CA ARG A 373 -6.56 -12.60 -10.77
C ARG A 373 -6.29 -11.35 -11.60
N PHE A 374 -5.92 -10.25 -10.95
CA PHE A 374 -5.76 -8.93 -11.58
C PHE A 374 -4.32 -8.44 -11.47
N SER A 375 -3.65 -8.34 -12.61
CA SER A 375 -2.21 -8.06 -12.69
C SER A 375 -1.79 -6.68 -12.17
N ALA A 376 -2.71 -5.69 -12.16
CA ALA A 376 -2.45 -4.33 -11.70
C ALA A 376 -3.04 -4.03 -10.31
N PHE A 377 -3.77 -4.96 -9.69
CA PHE A 377 -4.48 -4.72 -8.43
C PHE A 377 -3.52 -4.37 -7.28
N ALA A 378 -2.47 -5.18 -7.09
CA ALA A 378 -1.51 -4.99 -6.01
C ALA A 378 -0.81 -3.63 -6.09
N GLU A 379 -0.26 -3.29 -7.26
CA GLU A 379 0.42 -2.02 -7.50
C GLU A 379 -0.55 -0.82 -7.42
N THR A 380 -1.83 -1.00 -7.76
CA THR A 380 -2.85 0.03 -7.56
C THR A 380 -3.11 0.28 -6.07
N CYS A 381 -3.22 -0.78 -5.25
CA CYS A 381 -3.31 -0.65 -3.79
C CYS A 381 -2.12 0.11 -3.21
N GLN A 382 -0.90 -0.24 -3.62
CA GLN A 382 0.32 0.43 -3.17
C GLN A 382 0.30 1.92 -3.50
N LEU A 383 -0.11 2.25 -4.72
CA LEU A 383 -0.18 3.62 -5.21
C LEU A 383 -1.24 4.44 -4.45
N PHE A 384 -2.41 3.85 -4.20
CA PHE A 384 -3.46 4.50 -3.43
C PHE A 384 -3.07 4.68 -1.95
N LYS A 385 -2.44 3.68 -1.33
CA LYS A 385 -1.85 3.84 0.02
C LYS A 385 -0.79 4.94 0.04
N LYS A 386 0.06 5.04 -0.98
CA LYS A 386 1.06 6.10 -1.07
C LYS A 386 0.42 7.48 -1.25
N PHE A 387 -0.65 7.58 -2.03
CA PHE A 387 -1.47 8.79 -2.15
C PHE A 387 -2.02 9.21 -0.78
N LEU A 388 -2.74 8.32 -0.09
CA LEU A 388 -3.30 8.59 1.24
C LEU A 388 -2.22 9.02 2.25
N ALA A 389 -1.08 8.32 2.27
CA ALA A 389 0.01 8.63 3.19
C ALA A 389 0.67 9.98 2.88
N SER A 390 0.85 10.31 1.60
CA SER A 390 1.41 11.61 1.19
C SER A 390 0.52 12.81 1.52
N HIS A 391 -0.78 12.54 1.74
CA HIS A 391 -1.77 13.49 2.23
C HIS A 391 -2.03 13.35 3.74
N PHE A 392 -1.22 12.55 4.44
CA PHE A 392 -1.31 12.28 5.89
C PHE A 392 -2.62 11.61 6.34
N LEU A 393 -3.38 11.00 5.43
CA LEU A 393 -4.69 10.43 5.70
C LEU A 393 -4.64 8.93 6.06
N LEU A 394 -3.62 8.19 5.62
CA LEU A 394 -3.60 6.72 5.71
C LEU A 394 -3.82 6.20 7.15
N GLU A 395 -3.29 6.89 8.16
CA GLU A 395 -3.39 6.52 9.58
C GLU A 395 -4.79 6.68 10.20
N HIS A 396 -5.77 7.08 9.40
CA HIS A 396 -7.20 7.15 9.77
C HIS A 396 -8.03 6.08 9.06
N PHE A 397 -7.41 5.24 8.23
CA PHE A 397 -8.06 4.15 7.52
C PHE A 397 -7.45 2.82 7.96
N ASP A 398 -8.30 1.79 7.99
CA ASP A 398 -7.80 0.42 8.05
C ASP A 398 -7.18 0.03 6.70
N ASP A 399 -6.04 -0.65 6.72
CA ASP A 399 -5.33 -1.07 5.52
C ASP A 399 -6.20 -1.96 4.61
N ILE A 400 -7.07 -2.80 5.18
CA ILE A 400 -8.02 -3.64 4.44
C ILE A 400 -9.15 -2.79 3.86
N ALA A 401 -9.64 -1.77 4.58
CA ALA A 401 -10.65 -0.87 4.03
C ALA A 401 -10.14 -0.16 2.76
N VAL A 402 -8.87 0.26 2.76
CA VAL A 402 -8.22 0.84 1.57
C VAL A 402 -8.17 -0.17 0.42
N GLU A 403 -7.76 -1.41 0.71
CA GLU A 403 -7.68 -2.49 -0.29
C GLU A 403 -9.07 -2.89 -0.83
N LEU A 404 -10.12 -2.80 -0.01
CA LEU A 404 -11.52 -3.06 -0.41
C LEU A 404 -12.08 -1.98 -1.34
N ILE A 405 -11.70 -0.70 -1.14
CA ILE A 405 -12.05 0.37 -2.11
C ILE A 405 -11.45 0.04 -3.48
N VAL A 406 -10.18 -0.39 -3.51
CA VAL A 406 -9.54 -0.82 -4.76
C VAL A 406 -10.23 -2.06 -5.33
N ALA A 407 -10.56 -3.04 -4.48
CA ALA A 407 -11.22 -4.27 -4.90
C ALA A 407 -12.58 -3.99 -5.56
N ASN A 408 -13.35 -3.05 -5.03
CA ASN A 408 -14.62 -2.62 -5.62
C ASN A 408 -14.46 -2.18 -7.08
N VAL A 409 -13.47 -1.32 -7.37
CA VAL A 409 -13.21 -0.85 -8.75
C VAL A 409 -12.93 -2.02 -9.69
N PHE A 410 -12.01 -2.91 -9.32
CA PHE A 410 -11.62 -4.04 -10.17
C PHE A 410 -12.76 -5.05 -10.38
N LEU A 411 -13.48 -5.39 -9.31
CA LEU A 411 -14.57 -6.38 -9.37
C LEU A 411 -15.78 -5.83 -10.15
N THR A 412 -16.16 -4.57 -9.94
CA THR A 412 -17.27 -3.94 -10.67
C THR A 412 -16.97 -3.83 -12.16
N LEU A 413 -15.77 -3.34 -12.53
CA LEU A 413 -15.41 -3.20 -13.95
C LEU A 413 -15.27 -4.55 -14.67
N ASP A 414 -14.78 -5.57 -13.97
CA ASP A 414 -14.73 -6.92 -14.50
C ASP A 414 -16.14 -7.50 -14.72
N ALA A 415 -17.05 -7.32 -13.75
CA ALA A 415 -18.42 -7.82 -13.86
C ALA A 415 -19.24 -7.09 -14.94
N GLU A 416 -19.13 -5.77 -15.05
CA GLU A 416 -19.94 -4.97 -15.97
C GLU A 416 -19.39 -4.94 -17.40
N ARG A 417 -18.06 -4.94 -17.55
CA ARG A 417 -17.38 -4.66 -18.84
C ARG A 417 -16.41 -5.77 -19.26
N GLY A 418 -16.11 -6.73 -18.40
CA GLY A 418 -15.10 -7.78 -18.65
C GLY A 418 -13.68 -7.24 -18.85
N ASN A 419 -13.42 -6.00 -18.43
CA ASN A 419 -12.19 -5.26 -18.74
C ASN A 419 -11.70 -4.49 -17.50
N PRO A 420 -11.15 -5.20 -16.49
CA PRO A 420 -10.55 -4.55 -15.34
C PRO A 420 -9.27 -3.80 -15.74
N PRO A 421 -8.84 -2.79 -14.95
CA PRO A 421 -7.61 -2.05 -15.24
C PRO A 421 -6.38 -2.97 -15.35
N LEU A 422 -5.63 -2.83 -16.43
CA LEU A 422 -4.39 -3.61 -16.67
C LEU A 422 -3.11 -2.83 -16.34
N ASP A 423 -3.29 -1.57 -15.96
CA ASP A 423 -2.23 -0.66 -15.60
C ASP A 423 -2.51 0.04 -14.26
N PRO A 424 -1.53 0.14 -13.33
CA PRO A 424 -1.73 0.80 -12.04
C PRO A 424 -2.19 2.26 -12.11
N PHE A 425 -1.77 3.00 -13.15
CA PHE A 425 -2.24 4.37 -13.36
C PHE A 425 -3.72 4.42 -13.71
N SER A 426 -4.18 3.48 -14.56
CA SER A 426 -5.60 3.31 -14.87
C SER A 426 -6.41 2.96 -13.64
N GLY A 427 -5.96 1.97 -12.86
CA GLY A 427 -6.62 1.57 -11.61
C GLY A 427 -6.72 2.74 -10.62
N PHE A 428 -5.64 3.50 -10.45
CA PHE A 428 -5.64 4.68 -9.60
C PHE A 428 -6.59 5.78 -10.10
N THR A 429 -6.64 6.03 -11.40
CA THR A 429 -7.55 7.03 -11.99
C THR A 429 -9.01 6.63 -11.79
N HIS A 430 -9.35 5.35 -11.92
CA HIS A 430 -10.69 4.84 -11.64
C HIS A 430 -11.08 4.95 -10.16
N ILE A 431 -10.13 4.76 -9.23
CA ILE A 431 -10.38 5.00 -7.80
C ILE A 431 -10.68 6.48 -7.55
N LEU A 432 -9.87 7.39 -8.11
CA LEU A 432 -10.12 8.82 -7.97
C LEU A 432 -11.50 9.18 -8.53
N HIS A 433 -11.86 8.64 -9.70
CA HIS A 433 -13.19 8.82 -10.26
C HIS A 433 -14.28 8.33 -9.31
N LEU A 434 -14.20 7.08 -8.83
CA LEU A 434 -15.13 6.50 -7.85
C LEU A 434 -15.32 7.41 -6.64
N LEU A 435 -14.23 7.92 -6.05
CA LEU A 435 -14.31 8.81 -4.89
C LEU A 435 -15.00 10.15 -5.22
N THR A 436 -14.95 10.60 -6.47
CA THR A 436 -15.52 11.89 -6.87
C THR A 436 -16.95 11.83 -7.41
N SER A 437 -17.34 10.69 -7.98
CA SER A 437 -18.65 10.50 -8.61
C SER A 437 -19.64 9.73 -7.75
N HIS A 438 -19.17 8.92 -6.79
CA HIS A 438 -20.02 8.09 -5.93
C HIS A 438 -20.63 8.87 -4.75
N ASP A 439 -21.93 8.75 -4.54
CA ASP A 439 -22.64 9.35 -3.40
C ASP A 439 -22.62 8.41 -2.19
N PHE A 440 -21.53 8.45 -1.42
CA PHE A 440 -21.36 7.67 -0.19
C PHE A 440 -22.43 7.94 0.89
N ALA A 441 -23.16 9.05 0.81
CA ALA A 441 -24.25 9.31 1.76
C ALA A 441 -25.46 8.41 1.46
N LYS A 442 -25.73 8.16 0.18
CA LYS A 442 -26.90 7.40 -0.28
C LYS A 442 -26.62 5.96 -0.64
N GLU A 443 -25.39 5.63 -1.03
CA GLU A 443 -25.05 4.30 -1.55
C GLU A 443 -23.78 3.73 -0.91
N PRO A 444 -23.83 2.51 -0.35
CA PRO A 444 -22.66 1.80 0.15
C PRO A 444 -21.86 1.16 -1.01
N LEU A 445 -20.62 0.76 -0.75
CA LEU A 445 -19.86 -0.06 -1.70
C LEU A 445 -20.09 -1.54 -1.42
N PHE A 446 -20.45 -2.30 -2.46
CA PHE A 446 -20.53 -3.76 -2.41
C PHE A 446 -19.27 -4.38 -3.03
N ILE A 447 -18.63 -5.29 -2.30
CA ILE A 447 -17.44 -6.01 -2.74
C ILE A 447 -17.79 -7.48 -2.83
N ASP A 448 -18.02 -7.93 -4.06
CA ASP A 448 -18.37 -9.32 -4.33
C ASP A 448 -17.18 -10.08 -4.93
N PHE A 449 -16.39 -10.73 -4.06
CA PHE A 449 -15.21 -11.47 -4.50
C PHE A 449 -15.54 -12.65 -5.42
N ASN A 450 -16.67 -13.32 -5.16
CA ASN A 450 -16.97 -14.64 -5.73
C ASN A 450 -18.33 -14.71 -6.44
N GLY A 451 -19.08 -13.61 -6.57
CA GLY A 451 -20.45 -13.62 -7.10
C GLY A 451 -21.50 -14.11 -6.09
N ASN A 452 -21.20 -14.03 -4.80
CA ASN A 452 -22.03 -14.59 -3.72
C ASN A 452 -23.00 -13.56 -3.11
N LEU A 453 -22.94 -12.30 -3.54
CA LEU A 453 -23.88 -11.25 -3.15
C LEU A 453 -25.04 -11.20 -4.16
N ASP A 454 -26.00 -12.09 -3.95
CA ASP A 454 -27.26 -12.09 -4.69
C ASP A 454 -28.09 -10.81 -4.44
N SER A 455 -29.08 -10.57 -5.31
CA SER A 455 -29.91 -9.37 -5.24
C SER A 455 -30.70 -9.28 -3.92
N GLU A 456 -31.15 -10.41 -3.38
CA GLU A 456 -31.94 -10.44 -2.13
C GLU A 456 -31.10 -9.99 -0.92
N LYS A 457 -29.86 -10.50 -0.80
CA LYS A 457 -28.91 -10.06 0.23
C LYS A 457 -28.55 -8.60 0.08
N LYS A 458 -28.30 -8.12 -1.15
CA LYS A 458 -28.00 -6.71 -1.41
C LYS A 458 -29.17 -5.81 -0.98
N GLU A 459 -30.41 -6.19 -1.29
CA GLU A 459 -31.60 -5.47 -0.85
C GLU A 459 -31.75 -5.45 0.68
N ALA A 460 -31.50 -6.57 1.35
CA ALA A 460 -31.55 -6.65 2.82
C ALA A 460 -30.48 -5.75 3.48
N MET A 461 -29.24 -5.79 2.99
CA MET A 461 -28.13 -4.93 3.45
C MET A 461 -28.44 -3.46 3.20
N MET A 462 -28.99 -3.12 2.03
CA MET A 462 -29.37 -1.75 1.68
C MET A 462 -30.48 -1.22 2.60
N LYS A 463 -31.48 -2.05 2.93
CA LYS A 463 -32.54 -1.70 3.89
C LYS A 463 -31.96 -1.40 5.27
N HIS A 464 -31.02 -2.20 5.74
CA HIS A 464 -30.33 -1.95 7.01
C HIS A 464 -29.52 -0.65 6.95
N PHE A 465 -28.76 -0.42 5.88
CA PHE A 465 -27.99 0.81 5.65
C PHE A 465 -28.87 2.06 5.73
N MET A 466 -30.01 2.09 5.02
CA MET A 466 -30.91 3.24 5.00
C MET A 466 -31.50 3.53 6.39
N ASN A 467 -31.85 2.49 7.15
CA ASN A 467 -32.39 2.64 8.50
C ASN A 467 -31.33 3.13 9.51
N ALA A 468 -30.09 2.67 9.38
CA ALA A 468 -29.01 2.97 10.31
C ALA A 468 -28.13 4.15 9.89
N ARG A 469 -28.32 4.72 8.69
CA ARG A 469 -27.41 5.72 8.10
C ARG A 469 -26.97 6.85 9.03
N PRO A 470 -27.85 7.47 9.86
CA PRO A 470 -27.46 8.59 10.72
C PRO A 470 -26.37 8.28 11.76
N ILE A 471 -26.20 7.01 12.12
CA ILE A 471 -25.20 6.57 13.13
C ILE A 471 -24.01 5.82 12.51
N LEU A 472 -24.03 5.60 11.20
CA LEU A 472 -22.99 4.85 10.47
C LEU A 472 -21.84 5.78 10.05
N PRO A 473 -20.61 5.25 9.94
CA PRO A 473 -19.46 6.01 9.43
C PRO A 473 -19.68 6.48 7.97
N PRO A 474 -18.89 7.44 7.47
CA PRO A 474 -18.96 7.89 6.08
C PRO A 474 -18.87 6.75 5.07
N LEU A 475 -17.93 5.82 5.30
CA LEU A 475 -17.57 4.75 4.38
C LEU A 475 -18.13 3.42 4.87
N ILE A 476 -18.95 2.78 4.03
CA ILE A 476 -19.57 1.47 4.29
C ILE A 476 -19.18 0.50 3.19
N LEU A 477 -18.62 -0.64 3.59
CA LEU A 477 -18.02 -1.64 2.71
C LEU A 477 -18.67 -3.01 2.96
N PHE A 478 -19.71 -3.35 2.20
CA PHE A 478 -20.38 -4.65 2.31
C PHE A 478 -19.61 -5.75 1.58
N THR A 479 -19.50 -6.91 2.22
CA THR A 479 -18.96 -8.14 1.62
C THR A 479 -19.90 -9.29 1.93
N SER A 480 -19.78 -10.43 1.25
CA SER A 480 -20.56 -11.63 1.57
C SER A 480 -20.39 -12.12 3.00
N ASP A 481 -19.26 -11.79 3.62
CA ASP A 481 -18.88 -12.20 4.96
C ASP A 481 -19.09 -11.10 6.02
N ASP A 482 -19.49 -9.89 5.57
CA ASP A 482 -19.76 -8.76 6.43
C ASP A 482 -21.01 -7.98 6.00
N GLU A 483 -22.16 -8.41 6.53
CA GLU A 483 -23.44 -7.74 6.36
C GLU A 483 -23.55 -6.41 7.12
N SER A 484 -22.62 -6.12 8.03
CA SER A 484 -22.63 -4.86 8.79
C SER A 484 -22.04 -3.69 8.02
N GLY A 485 -21.09 -3.98 7.11
CA GLY A 485 -20.38 -3.02 6.29
C GLY A 485 -19.41 -2.09 7.03
N ILE A 486 -19.29 -2.24 8.36
CA ILE A 486 -18.49 -1.36 9.22
C ILE A 486 -17.28 -2.05 9.85
N ARG A 487 -17.02 -3.32 9.55
CA ARG A 487 -15.98 -4.10 10.23
C ARG A 487 -14.59 -3.49 10.15
N PHE A 488 -14.27 -2.87 9.02
CA PHE A 488 -12.99 -2.20 8.76
C PHE A 488 -13.11 -0.67 8.74
N THR A 489 -14.30 -0.12 9.03
CA THR A 489 -14.53 1.34 8.98
C THR A 489 -15.14 1.91 10.26
N LYS A 490 -15.33 1.08 11.30
CA LYS A 490 -15.92 1.46 12.58
C LYS A 490 -15.11 2.55 13.29
N ASP A 491 -13.79 2.41 13.33
CA ASP A 491 -12.90 3.32 14.06
C ASP A 491 -12.42 4.51 13.21
N GLY A 492 -12.80 4.54 11.93
CA GLY A 492 -12.43 5.60 10.99
C GLY A 492 -12.66 5.19 9.54
N PRO A 493 -12.66 6.14 8.60
CA PRO A 493 -12.30 7.55 8.80
C PRO A 493 -13.43 8.37 9.43
N GLU A 494 -13.06 9.43 10.16
CA GLU A 494 -14.02 10.47 10.56
C GLU A 494 -14.46 11.29 9.34
N MET A 495 -15.67 11.88 9.38
CA MET A 495 -16.24 12.67 8.28
C MET A 495 -15.28 13.74 7.75
N ILE A 496 -14.57 14.44 8.63
CA ILE A 496 -13.62 15.49 8.24
C ILE A 496 -12.44 14.94 7.40
N VAL A 497 -11.95 13.75 7.76
CA VAL A 497 -10.87 13.06 7.05
C VAL A 497 -11.39 12.55 5.71
N PHE A 498 -12.60 11.97 5.70
CA PHE A 498 -13.21 11.44 4.50
C PHE A 498 -13.55 12.55 3.49
N SER A 499 -14.15 13.66 3.92
CA SER A 499 -14.40 14.82 3.06
C SER A 499 -13.11 15.37 2.46
N ARG A 500 -12.02 15.42 3.24
CA ARG A 500 -10.71 15.83 2.75
C ARG A 500 -10.18 14.88 1.66
N LEU A 501 -10.38 13.57 1.81
CA LEU A 501 -10.05 12.59 0.77
C LEU A 501 -10.83 12.86 -0.52
N LEU A 502 -12.13 13.14 -0.44
CA LEU A 502 -12.95 13.42 -1.64
C LEU A 502 -12.47 14.68 -2.38
N GLU A 503 -12.17 15.75 -1.64
CA GLU A 503 -11.61 17.00 -2.19
C GLU A 503 -10.26 16.77 -2.88
N LEU A 504 -9.33 16.09 -2.20
CA LEU A 504 -8.00 15.79 -2.74
C LEU A 504 -8.09 14.91 -3.98
N SER A 505 -9.02 13.96 -3.99
CA SER A 505 -9.25 13.08 -5.13
C SER A 505 -9.76 13.86 -6.34
N SER A 506 -10.66 14.83 -6.11
CA SER A 506 -11.17 15.75 -7.13
C SER A 506 -10.04 16.61 -7.72
N CYS A 507 -9.17 17.16 -6.86
CA CYS A 507 -8.01 17.93 -7.31
C CYS A 507 -7.01 17.07 -8.10
N ALA A 508 -6.70 15.86 -7.62
CA ALA A 508 -5.78 14.95 -8.28
C ALA A 508 -6.29 14.53 -9.67
N LEU A 509 -7.57 14.19 -9.78
CA LEU A 509 -8.21 13.82 -11.04
C LEU A 509 -8.18 14.99 -12.05
N LEU A 510 -8.43 16.21 -11.60
CA LEU A 510 -8.35 17.41 -12.42
C LEU A 510 -6.91 17.69 -12.89
N ILE A 511 -5.90 17.47 -12.04
CA ILE A 511 -4.48 17.58 -12.42
C ILE A 511 -4.13 16.53 -13.47
N ILE A 512 -4.56 15.27 -13.30
CA ILE A 512 -4.36 14.19 -14.27
C ILE A 512 -4.98 14.57 -15.62
N LYS A 513 -6.23 15.03 -15.62
CA LYS A 513 -6.93 15.47 -16.84
C LYS A 513 -6.13 16.55 -17.57
N LYS A 514 -5.77 17.63 -16.88
CA LYS A 514 -5.00 18.75 -17.46
C LYS A 514 -3.61 18.31 -17.94
N HIS A 515 -2.99 17.33 -17.27
CA HIS A 515 -1.73 16.75 -17.69
C HIS A 515 -1.88 15.94 -18.98
N LEU A 516 -2.93 15.14 -19.10
CA LEU A 516 -3.21 14.32 -20.30
C LEU A 516 -3.70 15.16 -21.48
N GLU A 517 -4.39 16.26 -21.24
CA GLU A 517 -4.75 17.25 -22.27
C GLU A 517 -3.55 18.10 -22.73
N GLY A 518 -2.41 17.99 -22.04
CA GLY A 518 -1.19 18.72 -22.38
C GLY A 518 -1.21 20.20 -21.98
N VAL A 519 -2.17 20.60 -21.12
CA VAL A 519 -2.32 21.96 -20.59
C VAL A 519 -1.22 22.27 -19.58
N ILE A 520 -0.80 21.27 -18.79
CA ILE A 520 0.26 21.43 -17.80
C ILE A 520 1.38 20.42 -18.10
N ASP A 521 2.62 20.91 -18.14
CA ASP A 521 3.82 20.09 -18.33
C ASP A 521 4.49 19.70 -16.98
N THR A 522 3.80 19.93 -15.86
CA THR A 522 4.28 19.55 -14.54
C THR A 522 4.34 18.04 -14.40
N THR A 523 5.39 17.57 -13.74
CA THR A 523 5.45 16.20 -13.25
C THR A 523 4.27 15.95 -12.31
N LEU A 524 3.48 14.90 -12.57
CA LEU A 524 2.37 14.44 -11.72
C LEU A 524 2.76 14.16 -10.24
N LYS A 525 4.04 14.32 -9.87
CA LYS A 525 4.53 14.29 -8.49
C LYS A 525 3.76 15.20 -7.53
N SER A 526 3.19 16.31 -8.01
CA SER A 526 2.43 17.22 -7.16
C SER A 526 1.18 16.58 -6.55
N ILE A 527 0.61 15.53 -7.16
CA ILE A 527 -0.54 14.80 -6.60
C ILE A 527 -0.16 13.92 -5.40
N PHE A 528 1.13 13.75 -5.11
CA PHE A 528 1.65 13.01 -3.95
C PHE A 528 2.35 13.95 -2.96
N PHE A 529 1.85 15.18 -2.84
CA PHE A 529 2.41 16.19 -1.97
C PHE A 529 1.30 16.99 -1.27
N SER A 530 1.54 17.33 -0.01
CA SER A 530 0.70 18.23 0.75
C SER A 530 1.51 19.12 1.66
N GLU A 531 1.04 20.35 1.78
CA GLU A 531 1.61 21.35 2.67
C GLU A 531 0.98 21.23 4.06
N MET A 532 1.75 21.58 5.09
CA MET A 532 1.34 21.48 6.49
C MET A 532 0.56 22.71 6.98
N GLU A 533 0.35 23.72 6.13
CA GLU A 533 -0.33 24.98 6.49
C GLU A 533 -1.78 24.77 6.96
N GLY A 534 -2.44 23.72 6.48
CA GLY A 534 -3.82 23.39 6.85
C GLY A 534 -4.00 22.93 8.30
N PHE A 535 -2.92 22.55 9.00
CA PHE A 535 -2.98 22.10 10.39
C PHE A 535 -2.95 23.27 11.37
N ASP A 536 -3.52 23.09 12.57
CA ASP A 536 -3.46 24.12 13.62
C ASP A 536 -2.06 24.15 14.26
N LEU A 537 -1.41 22.99 14.34
CA LEU A 537 -0.09 22.82 14.95
C LEU A 537 0.70 21.77 14.17
N VAL A 538 2.02 21.94 14.11
CA VAL A 538 2.95 21.03 13.42
C VAL A 538 4.04 20.60 14.40
N ILE A 539 4.22 19.29 14.54
CA ILE A 539 5.28 18.66 15.35
C ILE A 539 6.36 18.17 14.40
N GLU A 540 7.49 18.86 14.34
CA GLU A 540 8.65 18.49 13.52
C GLU A 540 9.47 17.41 14.23
N LEU A 541 9.87 16.37 13.51
CA LEU A 541 10.61 15.23 14.06
C LEU A 541 12.10 15.32 13.73
N HIS A 542 12.94 14.83 14.65
CA HIS A 542 14.36 14.64 14.39
C HIS A 542 14.57 13.69 13.20
N LYS A 543 15.47 14.01 12.29
CA LYS A 543 15.76 13.17 11.10
C LYS A 543 16.31 11.80 11.51
N GLU A 544 16.95 11.77 12.66
CA GLU A 544 17.57 10.63 13.30
C GLU A 544 16.54 9.59 13.77
N SER A 545 15.33 10.00 14.13
CA SER A 545 14.26 9.10 14.59
C SER A 545 13.48 8.44 13.43
N ILE A 546 13.65 8.92 12.19
CA ILE A 546 12.90 8.46 11.01
C ILE A 546 13.52 7.18 10.43
N CYS A 547 12.86 6.04 10.68
CA CYS A 547 13.31 4.71 10.29
C CYS A 547 13.23 4.42 8.78
N PHE A 548 12.39 5.13 8.03
CA PHE A 548 12.27 4.99 6.57
C PHE A 548 13.26 5.85 5.79
N GLY A 549 14.08 6.71 6.44
CA GLY A 549 15.11 7.52 5.76
C GLY A 549 14.65 8.15 4.42
N SER A 550 15.53 8.15 3.41
CA SER A 550 15.18 8.56 2.04
C SER A 550 14.36 7.53 1.25
N PHE A 551 14.06 6.35 1.83
CA PHE A 551 13.35 5.26 1.13
C PHE A 551 11.94 5.68 0.68
N GLY A 552 11.28 6.60 1.42
CA GLY A 552 9.92 7.04 1.14
C GLY A 552 9.73 8.07 0.02
N TYR A 553 10.82 8.65 -0.52
CA TYR A 553 10.73 9.71 -1.56
C TYR A 553 11.73 9.55 -2.71
N ASN A 554 12.90 8.94 -2.48
CA ASN A 554 13.89 8.66 -3.51
C ASN A 554 14.33 7.21 -3.38
N SER A 555 13.73 6.34 -4.19
CA SER A 555 14.20 5.00 -4.57
C SER A 555 15.23 4.38 -3.62
N GLY A 556 14.81 3.41 -2.80
CA GLY A 556 15.69 2.65 -1.88
C GLY A 556 17.00 2.12 -2.48
N LYS A 557 17.13 2.08 -3.81
CA LYS A 557 18.33 1.74 -4.59
C LYS A 557 19.62 2.41 -4.10
N GLU A 558 19.64 3.71 -3.77
CA GLU A 558 20.87 4.40 -3.34
C GLU A 558 21.35 4.01 -1.93
N ILE A 559 20.44 3.63 -1.05
CA ILE A 559 20.77 3.18 0.30
C ILE A 559 21.14 1.69 0.27
N ILE A 560 20.39 0.90 -0.50
CA ILE A 560 20.60 -0.54 -0.73
C ILE A 560 22.01 -0.84 -1.26
N SER A 561 22.58 0.02 -2.10
CA SER A 561 23.94 -0.14 -2.63
C SER A 561 25.05 0.16 -1.62
N LYS A 562 24.76 0.99 -0.59
CA LYS A 562 25.71 1.37 0.47
C LYS A 562 25.73 0.40 1.65
N LEU A 563 24.74 -0.49 1.74
CA LEU A 563 24.58 -1.42 2.84
C LEU A 563 25.37 -2.71 2.58
N LYS A 564 26.40 -2.96 3.40
CA LYS A 564 27.18 -4.19 3.35
C LYS A 564 26.31 -5.38 3.78
N LYS A 565 26.28 -6.45 2.98
CA LYS A 565 25.74 -7.75 3.42
C LYS A 565 26.62 -8.25 4.57
N LYS A 566 26.07 -8.34 5.79
CA LYS A 566 26.68 -9.15 6.85
C LYS A 566 26.36 -10.63 6.58
N LYS A 567 27.23 -11.51 7.08
CA LYS A 567 27.01 -12.96 7.06
C LYS A 567 25.73 -13.27 7.85
N GLU A 568 25.03 -14.34 7.45
CA GLU A 568 23.89 -14.88 8.19
C GLU A 568 24.35 -15.31 9.59
N GLU A 569 24.27 -14.38 10.53
CA GLU A 569 24.33 -14.71 11.95
C GLU A 569 22.90 -15.01 12.38
N SER A 570 22.71 -16.07 13.18
CA SER A 570 21.43 -16.50 13.73
C SER A 570 20.94 -15.49 14.77
N VAL A 571 20.55 -14.30 14.32
CA VAL A 571 20.26 -13.14 15.15
C VAL A 571 18.93 -12.53 14.73
N LEU A 572 18.06 -12.26 15.71
CA LEU A 572 16.81 -11.55 15.46
C LEU A 572 17.11 -10.04 15.33
N PRO A 573 16.80 -9.39 14.20
CA PRO A 573 16.91 -7.94 14.09
C PRO A 573 15.82 -7.24 14.92
N ILE A 574 15.98 -5.94 15.12
CA ILE A 574 14.91 -5.11 15.68
C ILE A 574 13.81 -4.99 14.61
N VAL A 575 12.70 -5.68 14.83
CA VAL A 575 11.55 -5.70 13.93
C VAL A 575 10.43 -4.79 14.40
N ASN A 576 9.61 -4.29 13.47
CA ASN A 576 8.40 -3.49 13.74
C ASN A 576 8.65 -2.25 14.63
N PHE A 577 9.88 -1.72 14.63
CA PHE A 577 10.25 -0.55 15.42
C PHE A 577 10.25 0.71 14.56
N ASN A 578 9.24 1.55 14.76
CA ASN A 578 9.09 2.85 14.12
C ASN A 578 8.74 3.89 15.21
N PRO A 579 9.73 4.61 15.78
CA PRO A 579 9.51 5.52 16.89
C PRO A 579 8.47 6.62 16.60
N PRO A 580 8.48 7.30 15.44
CA PRO A 580 7.41 8.25 15.09
C PRO A 580 6.00 7.66 15.15
N MET A 581 5.81 6.42 14.70
CA MET A 581 4.52 5.74 14.76
C MET A 581 4.11 5.38 16.19
N LYS A 582 5.05 4.88 17.00
CA LYS A 582 4.80 4.60 18.42
C LYS A 582 4.45 5.87 19.19
N PHE A 583 5.16 6.96 18.92
CA PHE A 583 4.85 8.27 19.48
C PHE A 583 3.47 8.77 19.03
N LEU A 584 3.10 8.58 17.76
CA LEU A 584 1.76 8.90 17.25
C LEU A 584 0.65 8.10 17.97
N GLU A 585 0.87 6.81 18.23
CA GLU A 585 -0.06 5.96 19.00
C GLU A 585 -0.26 6.52 20.43
N GLU A 586 0.83 6.91 21.11
CA GLU A 586 0.75 7.55 22.42
C GLU A 586 -0.01 8.89 22.37
N LEU A 587 0.27 9.75 21.38
CA LEU A 587 -0.46 11.00 21.18
C LEU A 587 -1.96 10.77 20.99
N LYS A 588 -2.35 9.75 20.20
CA LYS A 588 -3.77 9.38 20.01
C LYS A 588 -4.41 8.90 21.32
N VAL A 589 -3.68 8.16 22.17
CA VAL A 589 -4.17 7.70 23.48
C VAL A 589 -4.36 8.88 24.44
N TYR A 590 -3.37 9.77 24.56
CA TYR A 590 -3.41 10.89 25.51
C TYR A 590 -4.32 12.05 25.07
N PHE A 591 -4.36 12.33 23.77
CA PHE A 591 -4.96 13.57 23.24
C PHE A 591 -5.99 13.33 22.13
N GLY A 592 -6.38 12.08 21.83
CA GLY A 592 -7.34 11.78 20.75
C GLY A 592 -8.74 12.39 20.94
N ASN A 593 -9.10 12.72 22.18
CA ASN A 593 -10.31 13.47 22.53
C ASN A 593 -10.17 15.00 22.33
N ILE A 594 -8.94 15.50 22.18
CA ILE A 594 -8.60 16.93 22.03
C ILE A 594 -8.27 17.26 20.57
N ALA A 595 -7.51 16.40 19.90
CA ALA A 595 -7.00 16.64 18.56
C ALA A 595 -6.95 15.38 17.70
N LEU A 596 -6.90 15.60 16.38
CA LEU A 596 -6.59 14.61 15.37
C LEU A 596 -5.12 14.75 14.97
N PHE A 597 -4.43 13.63 14.79
CA PHE A 597 -3.00 13.57 14.48
C PHE A 597 -2.78 12.88 13.13
N PHE A 598 -2.02 13.54 12.26
CA PHE A 598 -1.84 13.18 10.87
C PHE A 598 -0.35 12.99 10.57
N TYR A 599 0.03 11.83 10.02
CA TYR A 599 1.43 11.48 9.77
C TYR A 599 1.59 10.59 8.54
N ASP A 600 2.67 10.79 7.78
CA ASP A 600 3.06 9.90 6.69
C ASP A 600 3.93 8.78 7.25
N ARG A 601 3.35 7.59 7.41
CA ARG A 601 4.05 6.42 7.95
C ARG A 601 5.30 6.02 7.16
N TYR A 602 5.39 6.42 5.90
CA TYR A 602 6.51 6.09 5.01
C TYR A 602 7.68 7.09 5.08
N GLY A 603 7.86 7.74 6.23
CA GLY A 603 9.00 8.62 6.48
C GLY A 603 8.67 10.11 6.44
N GLY A 604 7.45 10.47 6.84
CA GLY A 604 7.06 11.84 7.13
C GLY A 604 8.04 12.50 8.10
N LYS A 605 8.27 13.80 7.91
CA LYS A 605 9.21 14.58 8.74
C LYS A 605 8.52 15.35 9.86
N ALA A 606 7.20 15.37 9.85
CA ALA A 606 6.40 16.10 10.81
C ALA A 606 5.02 15.44 10.97
N ILE A 607 4.41 15.65 12.12
CA ILE A 607 3.03 15.26 12.45
C ILE A 607 2.17 16.52 12.43
N GLY A 608 1.12 16.53 11.62
CA GLY A 608 0.11 17.58 11.60
C GLY A 608 -0.92 17.36 12.69
N VAL A 609 -1.35 18.43 13.35
CA VAL A 609 -2.34 18.39 14.44
C VAL A 609 -3.51 19.31 14.12
N LEU A 610 -4.72 18.76 14.22
CA LEU A 610 -5.96 19.51 14.06
C LEU A 610 -6.79 19.40 15.35
N PHE A 611 -7.04 20.52 16.02
CA PHE A 611 -7.82 20.52 17.25
C PHE A 611 -9.31 20.29 16.94
N ARG A 612 -9.95 19.45 17.74
CA ARG A 612 -11.40 19.24 17.67
C ARG A 612 -12.13 20.54 18.04
N LEU A 613 -13.29 20.78 17.42
CA LEU A 613 -14.08 21.99 17.63
C LEU A 613 -14.45 22.22 19.10
N ASP A 614 -14.75 21.14 19.82
CA ASP A 614 -15.05 21.22 21.25
C ASP A 614 -13.86 21.70 22.07
N PHE A 615 -12.63 21.29 21.71
CA PHE A 615 -11.43 21.80 22.36
C PHE A 615 -11.27 23.29 22.11
N LYS A 616 -11.46 23.77 20.87
CA LYS A 616 -11.30 25.19 20.51
C LYS A 616 -12.25 26.16 21.24
N LYS A 617 -13.31 25.68 21.91
CA LYS A 617 -14.23 26.54 22.67
C LYS A 617 -13.50 27.26 23.81
N THR A 618 -13.49 28.59 23.76
CA THR A 618 -12.81 29.47 24.73
C THR A 618 -13.42 29.41 26.14
N PHE A 619 -14.74 29.19 26.24
CA PHE A 619 -15.46 29.18 27.52
C PHE A 619 -16.31 27.91 27.64
N ALA A 620 -15.65 26.79 27.92
CA ALA A 620 -16.36 25.56 28.23
C ALA A 620 -16.81 25.57 29.70
N GLU A 621 -18.02 25.05 29.95
CA GLU A 621 -18.50 24.79 31.31
C GLU A 621 -17.50 23.92 32.09
N TYR A 622 -17.27 24.27 33.35
CA TYR A 622 -16.36 23.52 34.23
C TYR A 622 -16.93 22.12 34.51
N LYS A 623 -16.29 21.09 33.96
CA LYS A 623 -16.53 19.68 34.29
C LYS A 623 -15.21 18.98 34.48
N VAL A 624 -15.12 18.09 35.46
CA VAL A 624 -13.87 17.39 35.80
C VAL A 624 -13.25 16.71 34.58
N ASN A 625 -14.07 16.04 33.77
CA ASN A 625 -13.63 15.38 32.53
C ASN A 625 -13.20 16.33 31.39
N ARG A 626 -13.34 17.65 31.56
CA ARG A 626 -12.96 18.68 30.59
C ARG A 626 -11.77 19.53 31.04
N THR A 627 -11.21 19.27 32.22
CA THR A 627 -10.11 20.06 32.80
C THR A 627 -8.76 19.79 32.12
N TYR A 628 -8.58 18.63 31.51
CA TYR A 628 -7.32 18.24 30.88
C TYR A 628 -6.93 19.18 29.73
N CYS A 629 -5.68 19.69 29.75
CA CYS A 629 -5.16 20.70 28.82
C CYS A 629 -6.01 21.99 28.75
N ARG A 630 -6.67 22.36 29.85
CA ARG A 630 -7.44 23.59 29.96
C ARG A 630 -7.08 24.37 31.22
N LYS A 631 -7.02 25.69 31.09
CA LYS A 631 -6.86 26.61 32.21
C LYS A 631 -8.21 27.16 32.66
N ASN A 632 -8.36 27.29 33.98
CA ASN A 632 -9.55 27.88 34.58
C ASN A 632 -9.48 29.41 34.48
N THR A 633 -10.53 30.01 33.92
CA THR A 633 -10.69 31.47 33.80
C THR A 633 -11.96 31.91 34.53
N ARG A 634 -12.13 33.22 34.71
CA ARG A 634 -13.34 33.77 35.37
C ARG A 634 -14.63 33.39 34.63
N GLU A 635 -14.55 33.14 33.34
CA GLU A 635 -15.69 32.86 32.45
C GLU A 635 -15.83 31.36 32.11
N GLY A 636 -14.95 30.50 32.64
CA GLY A 636 -14.98 29.04 32.42
C GLY A 636 -13.63 28.44 32.03
N LEU A 637 -13.64 27.23 31.47
CA LEU A 637 -12.42 26.54 31.05
C LEU A 637 -12.02 26.94 29.63
N SER A 638 -10.79 27.42 29.46
CA SER A 638 -10.20 27.77 28.16
C SER A 638 -9.04 26.85 27.79
N PRO A 639 -8.74 26.61 26.50
CA PRO A 639 -7.61 25.78 26.09
C PRO A 639 -6.27 26.30 26.63
N ASN A 640 -5.45 25.39 27.14
CA ASN A 640 -4.08 25.66 27.55
C ASN A 640 -3.09 25.11 26.51
N LEU A 641 -2.86 25.88 25.44
CA LEU A 641 -1.98 25.46 24.35
C LEU A 641 -0.51 25.33 24.78
N GLU A 642 -0.07 26.12 25.75
CA GLU A 642 1.31 26.06 26.29
C GLU A 642 1.55 24.70 26.95
N GLU A 643 0.68 24.29 27.88
CA GLU A 643 0.74 22.98 28.53
C GLU A 643 0.63 21.82 27.52
N PHE A 644 -0.25 21.96 26.52
CA PHE A 644 -0.38 20.95 25.46
C PHE A 644 0.93 20.79 24.67
N MET A 645 1.55 21.90 24.26
CA MET A 645 2.81 21.89 23.50
C MET A 645 3.98 21.37 24.36
N GLU A 646 4.07 21.80 25.61
CA GLU A 646 5.10 21.35 26.55
C GLU A 646 4.99 19.85 26.81
N THR A 647 3.77 19.34 27.03
CA THR A 647 3.56 17.90 27.25
C THR A 647 3.94 17.08 26.02
N ILE A 648 3.67 17.57 24.80
CA ILE A 648 4.13 16.93 23.57
C ILE A 648 5.66 16.88 23.48
N GLN A 649 6.34 17.95 23.87
CA GLN A 649 7.81 17.98 23.88
C GLN A 649 8.38 17.00 24.91
N ILE A 650 7.76 16.91 26.09
CA ILE A 650 8.18 15.98 27.15
C ILE A 650 7.96 14.53 26.70
N LEU A 651 6.76 14.19 26.22
CA LEU A 651 6.45 12.84 25.73
C LEU A 651 7.34 12.44 24.54
N GLY A 652 7.61 13.41 23.66
CA GLY A 652 8.39 13.22 22.45
C GLY A 652 9.90 13.40 22.62
N ASN A 653 10.43 13.41 23.85
CA ASN A 653 11.86 13.65 24.08
C ASN A 653 12.74 12.69 23.26
N GLY A 654 13.73 13.23 22.54
CA GLY A 654 14.58 12.48 21.60
C GLY A 654 13.95 12.15 20.24
N ILE A 655 12.65 12.42 20.04
CA ILE A 655 11.92 12.22 18.77
C ILE A 655 11.49 13.57 18.17
N VAL A 656 10.94 14.45 19.00
CA VAL A 656 10.41 15.76 18.61
C VAL A 656 11.54 16.79 18.60
N SER A 657 11.68 17.46 17.46
CA SER A 657 12.67 18.53 17.27
C SER A 657 12.10 19.92 17.56
N LYS A 658 10.84 20.16 17.16
CA LYS A 658 10.17 21.44 17.33
C LYS A 658 8.66 21.26 17.27
N VAL A 659 7.95 22.08 18.04
CA VAL A 659 6.48 22.19 17.96
C VAL A 659 6.15 23.63 17.56
N THR A 660 5.43 23.80 16.45
CA THR A 660 5.09 25.12 15.90
C THR A 660 3.58 25.25 15.78
N LEU A 661 3.02 26.33 16.33
CA LEU A 661 1.63 26.70 16.11
C LEU A 661 1.52 27.45 14.78
N ASN A 662 0.63 27.01 13.89
CA ASN A 662 0.37 27.73 12.65
C ASN A 662 -0.56 28.92 12.96
N GLN A 663 -0.16 30.12 12.55
CA GLN A 663 -1.06 31.27 12.56
C GLN A 663 -2.06 31.09 11.41
N LYS A 664 -3.33 30.92 11.75
CA LYS A 664 -4.44 30.85 10.79
C LYS A 664 -5.17 32.16 10.70
#